data_AF-A0A7V5N8P8-F1
#
_entry.id   AF-A0A7V5N8P8-F1
#
_cell.length_a   1.000
_cell.length_b   1.000
_cell.length_c   1.000
_cell.angle_alpha   90.00
_cell.angle_beta   90.00
_cell.angle_gamma   90.00
#
_symmetry.space_group_name_H-M   'P 1'
#
loop_
_entity.id
_entity.type
_entity.pdbx_description
1 polymer ?
#
loop_
_entity_poly.entity_id
_entity_poly.type
_entity_poly.pdbx_seq_one_letter_code
_entity_poly.pdbx_strand_id
1 'polypeptide(L)'
;MNEMVSQVWAKSSEKGTGNPVCLYEHIRDVLAVFDKIKHRVNSRLCDPIRLAIVCHDFGKVLPAFQIRTLKNSVYSPDSPLVQMPHSLFSLLWIDEAKLREKLKLQEKELNRYQEFVLSAIAYHHWRENYFQLISASHREVTDLLDELDRAGRKKDLQRNLQKEIQQLGDNNWHELIAFNEEMAKGLRNGIPFSEYARPPYQLYFLPKRIGIDEQKMKDWILIAGFLQRSDHFASFGEEEGISNEEPELSPIDLDTTEERVKEKIRKKFTSVDEESIWQLDKIDTCKDKNLILIAPTGYGKTEFAFLWGSGEKFFYTLPLRAAVNQTYTRAVEIVGKDKTGLLHSDADIFLLGDGGEGQASLKAYDLARQLAFPAIISTGDQFFPYALRPPGYEKIYATFSYARLIVDEVQAYDPRAAAIVVKFMEHIVRMGGKFLLMTATLPEFVRKELQQALENDTFEEINLYEEKGSDFKTIKKHKIRVELIENKGEENKIDFSIPDETLAQILNQANSGRRVLVIANTVKQAQDIFNKLRNLINKNEDSNLKDKIWLLHSRFTWNDRHEREKLICGDEIEEVEGEFKNPKSPNEQVGRILIATQVVEASLDIDADVLFTEIAPLDALVQRMGRVLRRYGPMTPPNEIPVPSDPNVIVWVFRNGLQSGQGHVYDNGLVLLTLKLLGDKGTTQCSDNIKGWIGQKKKETKDDVGRLISLVIEEI
;
A
#
# COMPACT_ATOMS: atom_id res chain seq x y z
N MET A 1 -6.07 23.44 -55.89
CA MET A 1 -5.08 23.25 -54.81
C MET A 1 -5.52 22.03 -54.03
N ASN A 2 -4.75 20.94 -54.05
CA ASN A 2 -4.98 19.84 -53.12
C ASN A 2 -4.71 20.39 -51.72
N GLU A 3 -5.77 20.67 -50.97
CA GLU A 3 -5.68 21.15 -49.59
C GLU A 3 -4.97 20.06 -48.76
N MET A 4 -3.72 20.35 -48.36
CA MET A 4 -2.89 19.44 -47.56
C MET A 4 -3.58 19.17 -46.23
N VAL A 5 -3.71 17.88 -45.88
CA VAL A 5 -4.19 17.45 -44.58
C VAL A 5 -2.99 17.16 -43.71
N SER A 6 -2.94 17.81 -42.56
CA SER A 6 -1.85 17.65 -41.62
C SER A 6 -2.10 16.47 -40.69
N GLN A 7 -1.07 15.66 -40.52
CA GLN A 7 -1.05 14.57 -39.55
C GLN A 7 -1.16 15.13 -38.14
N VAL A 8 -2.05 14.54 -37.32
CA VAL A 8 -2.26 14.95 -35.94
C VAL A 8 -1.40 14.08 -35.04
N TRP A 9 -0.47 14.66 -34.31
CA TRP A 9 0.37 13.91 -33.39
C TRP A 9 -0.32 13.76 -32.02
N ALA A 10 -0.12 12.62 -31.37
CA ALA A 10 -0.44 12.42 -29.96
C ALA A 10 0.76 12.69 -29.05
N LYS A 11 1.99 12.43 -29.54
CA LYS A 11 3.26 12.61 -28.82
C LYS A 11 4.35 13.19 -29.71
N SER A 12 5.29 13.91 -29.11
CA SER A 12 6.43 14.51 -29.80
C SER A 12 7.57 13.52 -30.01
N SER A 13 8.44 13.81 -30.99
CA SER A 13 9.66 13.05 -31.26
C SER A 13 10.72 13.12 -30.15
N GLU A 14 10.64 14.11 -29.26
CA GLU A 14 11.59 14.29 -28.14
C GLU A 14 11.31 13.34 -26.95
N LYS A 15 10.17 12.65 -26.95
CA LYS A 15 9.82 11.65 -25.93
C LYS A 15 9.95 10.24 -26.50
N GLY A 16 10.74 9.38 -25.85
CA GLY A 16 10.87 7.96 -26.21
C GLY A 16 11.74 7.69 -27.45
N THR A 17 11.24 6.85 -28.37
CA THR A 17 11.98 6.23 -29.49
C THR A 17 12.53 7.16 -30.59
N GLY A 18 12.36 8.49 -30.45
CA GLY A 18 12.85 9.49 -31.40
C GLY A 18 11.89 9.83 -32.55
N ASN A 19 10.77 9.12 -32.69
CA ASN A 19 9.73 9.37 -33.70
C ASN A 19 8.43 9.88 -33.04
N PRO A 20 7.71 10.83 -33.66
CA PRO A 20 6.40 11.25 -33.15
C PRO A 20 5.37 10.13 -33.32
N VAL A 21 4.48 9.99 -32.34
CA VAL A 21 3.35 9.03 -32.39
C VAL A 21 2.12 9.77 -32.89
N CYS A 22 1.45 9.23 -33.91
CA CYS A 22 0.24 9.82 -34.47
C CYS A 22 -0.97 9.57 -33.56
N LEU A 23 -1.99 10.40 -33.68
CA LEU A 23 -3.19 10.27 -32.84
C LEU A 23 -3.92 8.95 -33.10
N TYR A 24 -4.03 8.52 -34.36
CA TYR A 24 -4.65 7.23 -34.66
C TYR A 24 -3.83 6.04 -34.14
N GLU A 25 -2.49 6.13 -34.14
CA GLU A 25 -1.61 5.07 -33.62
C GLU A 25 -1.80 4.95 -32.12
N HIS A 26 -1.78 6.08 -31.42
CA HIS A 26 -2.01 6.11 -29.98
C HIS A 26 -3.38 5.54 -29.61
N ILE A 27 -4.48 5.99 -30.24
CA ILE A 27 -5.82 5.47 -29.94
C ILE A 27 -5.90 3.96 -30.23
N ARG A 28 -5.26 3.47 -31.30
CA ARG A 28 -5.18 2.03 -31.60
C ARG A 28 -4.47 1.27 -30.50
N ASP A 29 -3.36 1.80 -29.98
CA ASP A 29 -2.59 1.17 -28.92
C ASP A 29 -3.39 1.15 -27.60
N VAL A 30 -4.10 2.24 -27.26
CA VAL A 30 -5.03 2.28 -26.11
C VAL A 30 -6.16 1.25 -26.25
N LEU A 31 -6.76 1.13 -27.44
CA LEU A 31 -7.78 0.12 -27.72
C LEU A 31 -7.22 -1.31 -27.60
N ALA A 32 -6.01 -1.56 -28.11
CA ALA A 32 -5.36 -2.86 -28.02
C ALA A 32 -5.09 -3.24 -26.56
N VAL A 33 -4.62 -2.29 -25.74
CA VAL A 33 -4.47 -2.46 -24.29
C VAL A 33 -5.80 -2.77 -23.63
N PHE A 34 -6.85 -2.01 -23.95
CA PHE A 34 -8.19 -2.28 -23.41
C PHE A 34 -8.72 -3.66 -23.80
N ASP A 35 -8.50 -4.09 -25.05
CA ASP A 35 -8.94 -5.40 -25.52
C ASP A 35 -8.27 -6.57 -24.78
N LYS A 36 -7.05 -6.39 -24.28
CA LYS A 36 -6.36 -7.38 -23.42
C LYS A 36 -7.00 -7.48 -22.03
N ILE A 37 -7.48 -6.36 -21.46
CA ILE A 37 -8.08 -6.33 -20.10
C ILE A 37 -9.61 -6.32 -20.05
N LYS A 38 -10.31 -6.25 -21.18
CA LYS A 38 -11.78 -6.15 -21.25
C LYS A 38 -12.53 -7.29 -20.57
N HIS A 39 -11.90 -8.46 -20.42
CA HIS A 39 -12.48 -9.62 -19.73
C HIS A 39 -12.72 -9.37 -18.23
N ARG A 40 -12.07 -8.36 -17.64
CA ARG A 40 -12.31 -7.88 -16.27
C ARG A 40 -13.49 -6.90 -16.16
N VAL A 41 -14.05 -6.48 -17.28
CA VAL A 41 -15.13 -5.50 -17.35
C VAL A 41 -16.46 -6.20 -17.59
N ASN A 42 -17.52 -5.73 -16.93
CA ASN A 42 -18.86 -6.13 -17.30
C ASN A 42 -19.12 -5.79 -18.78
N SER A 43 -19.59 -6.77 -19.56
CA SER A 43 -19.90 -6.63 -20.99
C SER A 43 -20.69 -5.37 -21.34
N ARG A 44 -21.59 -4.92 -20.46
CA ARG A 44 -22.40 -3.70 -20.60
C ARG A 44 -21.56 -2.41 -20.67
N LEU A 45 -20.39 -2.37 -20.03
CA LEU A 45 -19.52 -1.19 -19.97
C LEU A 45 -18.45 -1.17 -21.06
N CYS A 46 -18.26 -2.28 -21.79
CA CYS A 46 -17.24 -2.37 -22.84
C CYS A 46 -17.43 -1.32 -23.94
N ASP A 47 -18.66 -1.11 -24.42
CA ASP A 47 -18.95 -0.14 -25.47
C ASP A 47 -18.79 1.32 -24.97
N PRO A 48 -19.33 1.71 -23.79
CA PRO A 48 -19.02 3.01 -23.18
C PRO A 48 -17.52 3.28 -23.04
N ILE A 49 -16.73 2.29 -22.59
CA ILE A 49 -15.27 2.46 -22.43
C ILE A 49 -14.58 2.63 -23.78
N ARG A 50 -14.92 1.81 -24.79
CA ARG A 50 -14.35 1.95 -26.14
C ARG A 50 -14.66 3.32 -26.75
N LEU A 51 -15.89 3.81 -26.59
CA LEU A 51 -16.28 5.14 -27.05
C LEU A 51 -15.49 6.23 -26.32
N ALA A 52 -15.31 6.10 -25.01
CA ALA A 52 -14.47 7.00 -24.24
C ALA A 52 -13.02 7.01 -24.74
N ILE A 53 -12.43 5.83 -25.00
CA ILE A 53 -11.07 5.67 -25.55
C ILE A 53 -10.95 6.32 -26.93
N VAL A 54 -11.89 6.08 -27.83
CA VAL A 54 -11.81 6.64 -29.19
C VAL A 54 -11.84 8.17 -29.15
N CYS A 55 -12.65 8.75 -28.26
CA CYS A 55 -12.89 10.20 -28.24
C CYS A 55 -11.98 10.99 -27.28
N HIS A 56 -11.24 10.35 -26.37
CA HIS A 56 -10.60 11.05 -25.24
C HIS A 56 -9.64 12.18 -25.68
N ASP A 57 -8.95 11.97 -26.80
CA ASP A 57 -7.85 12.81 -27.26
C ASP A 57 -8.15 13.60 -28.55
N PHE A 58 -9.41 13.68 -28.97
CA PHE A 58 -9.82 14.48 -30.14
C PHE A 58 -9.35 15.93 -30.06
N GLY A 59 -9.27 16.50 -28.86
CA GLY A 59 -8.78 17.85 -28.63
C GLY A 59 -7.29 18.06 -28.90
N LYS A 60 -6.50 17.00 -29.12
CA LYS A 60 -5.10 17.15 -29.56
C LYS A 60 -5.00 17.78 -30.95
N VAL A 61 -6.08 17.84 -31.73
CA VAL A 61 -6.16 18.55 -33.03
C VAL A 61 -5.95 20.07 -32.91
N LEU A 62 -6.04 20.65 -31.71
CA LEU A 62 -5.84 22.08 -31.50
C LEU A 62 -4.45 22.56 -32.00
N PRO A 63 -4.35 23.58 -32.87
CA PRO A 63 -3.06 24.06 -33.38
C PRO A 63 -2.09 24.50 -32.28
N ALA A 64 -2.58 25.16 -31.23
CA ALA A 64 -1.78 25.50 -30.06
C ALA A 64 -1.13 24.27 -29.42
N PHE A 65 -1.82 23.13 -29.36
CA PHE A 65 -1.30 21.89 -28.80
C PHE A 65 -0.27 21.24 -29.75
N GLN A 66 -0.62 21.08 -31.02
CA GLN A 66 0.28 20.51 -32.03
C GLN A 66 1.60 21.28 -32.15
N ILE A 67 1.53 22.60 -32.27
CA ILE A 67 2.69 23.45 -32.56
C ILE A 67 3.49 23.75 -31.28
N ARG A 68 2.83 24.16 -30.19
CA ARG A 68 3.56 24.60 -28.98
C ARG A 68 3.94 23.44 -28.08
N THR A 69 3.06 22.46 -27.91
CA THR A 69 3.27 21.32 -26.99
C THR A 69 4.00 20.17 -27.68
N LEU A 70 3.54 19.75 -28.87
CA LEU A 70 4.14 18.61 -29.58
C LEU A 70 5.26 18.98 -30.55
N LYS A 71 5.50 20.28 -30.78
CA LYS A 71 6.51 20.81 -31.71
C LYS A 71 6.31 20.36 -33.17
N ASN A 72 5.08 20.06 -33.56
CA ASN A 72 4.70 19.76 -34.94
C ASN A 72 4.70 21.06 -35.77
N SER A 73 5.87 21.50 -36.21
CA SER A 73 6.09 22.79 -36.89
C SER A 73 5.46 22.88 -38.28
N VAL A 74 5.07 21.74 -38.86
CA VAL A 74 4.44 21.64 -40.18
C VAL A 74 2.91 21.47 -40.10
N TYR A 75 2.32 21.57 -38.90
CA TYR A 75 0.88 21.43 -38.71
C TYR A 75 0.11 22.61 -39.31
N SER A 76 -0.93 22.30 -40.08
CA SER A 76 -1.88 23.25 -40.67
C SER A 76 -3.31 22.84 -40.29
N PRO A 77 -4.16 23.77 -39.83
CA PRO A 77 -3.91 25.20 -39.71
C PRO A 77 -2.94 25.56 -38.57
N ASP A 78 -2.25 26.69 -38.72
CA ASP A 78 -1.26 27.21 -37.77
C ASP A 78 -1.86 28.09 -36.65
N SER A 79 -3.18 28.33 -36.71
CA SER A 79 -3.97 29.07 -35.72
C SER A 79 -5.33 28.39 -35.49
N PRO A 80 -5.95 28.51 -34.31
CA PRO A 80 -5.61 29.39 -33.19
C PRO A 80 -4.49 28.87 -32.28
N LEU A 81 -3.70 29.80 -31.75
CA LEU A 81 -2.62 29.51 -30.79
C LEU A 81 -3.03 29.73 -29.32
N VAL A 82 -4.32 29.92 -29.06
CA VAL A 82 -4.90 29.97 -27.70
C VAL A 82 -4.85 28.57 -27.08
N GLN A 83 -4.31 28.47 -25.86
CA GLN A 83 -4.15 27.20 -25.16
C GLN A 83 -5.46 26.80 -24.46
N MET A 84 -5.80 25.52 -24.54
CA MET A 84 -6.89 24.91 -23.80
C MET A 84 -6.51 23.46 -23.49
N PRO A 85 -6.90 22.89 -22.33
CA PRO A 85 -6.66 21.47 -22.07
C PRO A 85 -7.33 20.61 -23.14
N HIS A 86 -6.55 19.70 -23.76
CA HIS A 86 -7.06 18.88 -24.87
C HIS A 86 -8.25 18.02 -24.43
N SER A 87 -8.29 17.49 -23.20
CA SER A 87 -9.39 16.66 -22.73
C SER A 87 -10.74 17.40 -22.71
N LEU A 88 -10.75 18.69 -22.33
CA LEU A 88 -11.94 19.54 -22.39
C LEU A 88 -12.25 19.94 -23.83
N PHE A 89 -11.22 20.20 -24.64
CA PHE A 89 -11.40 20.54 -26.06
C PHE A 89 -11.92 19.35 -26.87
N SER A 90 -11.62 18.11 -26.47
CA SER A 90 -12.17 16.89 -27.07
C SER A 90 -13.70 16.89 -27.07
N LEU A 91 -14.34 17.41 -26.01
CA LEU A 91 -15.80 17.46 -25.92
C LEU A 91 -16.45 18.27 -27.04
N LEU A 92 -15.77 19.31 -27.53
CA LEU A 92 -16.28 20.15 -28.61
C LEU A 92 -16.26 19.47 -29.97
N TRP A 93 -15.63 18.30 -30.10
CA TRP A 93 -15.52 17.56 -31.36
C TRP A 93 -16.36 16.29 -31.39
N ILE A 94 -17.21 16.06 -30.37
CA ILE A 94 -18.03 14.87 -30.27
C ILE A 94 -19.43 15.15 -30.80
N ASP A 95 -19.85 14.37 -31.80
CA ASP A 95 -21.25 14.26 -32.20
C ASP A 95 -22.01 13.44 -31.14
N GLU A 96 -22.69 14.15 -30.25
CA GLU A 96 -23.46 13.57 -29.15
C GLU A 96 -24.59 12.63 -29.62
N ALA A 97 -25.20 12.90 -30.78
CA ALA A 97 -26.25 12.04 -31.32
C ALA A 97 -25.68 10.71 -31.83
N LYS A 98 -24.54 10.76 -32.53
CA LYS A 98 -23.82 9.56 -32.98
C LYS A 98 -23.18 8.79 -31.82
N LEU A 99 -22.68 9.48 -30.80
CA LEU A 99 -22.23 8.84 -29.57
C LEU A 99 -23.37 8.06 -28.92
N ARG A 100 -24.56 8.68 -28.81
CA ARG A 100 -25.78 8.06 -28.26
C ARG A 100 -26.22 6.83 -29.07
N GLU A 101 -26.18 6.91 -30.40
CA GLU A 101 -26.49 5.78 -31.29
C GLU A 101 -25.54 4.59 -31.06
N LYS A 102 -24.24 4.84 -30.87
CA LYS A 102 -23.23 3.78 -30.71
C LYS A 102 -23.14 3.20 -29.29
N LEU A 103 -23.78 3.81 -28.27
CA LEU A 103 -23.75 3.31 -26.88
C LEU A 103 -24.44 1.95 -26.70
N LYS A 104 -25.33 1.51 -27.62
CA LYS A 104 -26.01 0.19 -27.59
C LYS A 104 -26.63 -0.19 -26.22
N LEU A 105 -27.14 0.80 -25.49
CA LEU A 105 -27.82 0.62 -24.19
C LEU A 105 -29.34 0.87 -24.32
N GLN A 106 -30.09 0.52 -23.27
CA GLN A 106 -31.54 0.80 -23.22
C GLN A 106 -31.81 2.31 -23.18
N GLU A 107 -32.90 2.75 -23.83
CA GLU A 107 -33.26 4.18 -23.98
C GLU A 107 -33.28 4.96 -22.66
N LYS A 108 -33.74 4.32 -21.57
CA LYS A 108 -33.83 4.91 -20.22
C LYS A 108 -32.47 5.22 -19.60
N GLU A 109 -31.41 4.62 -20.10
CA GLU A 109 -30.06 4.69 -19.53
C GLU A 109 -29.11 5.52 -20.40
N LEU A 110 -29.40 5.63 -21.70
CA LEU A 110 -28.56 6.32 -22.70
C LEU A 110 -28.06 7.68 -22.24
N ASN A 111 -28.96 8.56 -21.80
CA ASN A 111 -28.59 9.94 -21.42
C ASN A 111 -27.55 9.95 -20.31
N ARG A 112 -27.66 9.04 -19.34
CA ARG A 112 -26.74 8.99 -18.20
C ARG A 112 -25.40 8.38 -18.55
N TYR A 113 -25.37 7.33 -19.36
CA TYR A 113 -24.09 6.74 -19.80
C TYR A 113 -23.37 7.63 -20.80
N GLN A 114 -24.10 8.39 -21.61
CA GLN A 114 -23.54 9.48 -22.42
C GLN A 114 -22.85 10.51 -21.52
N GLU A 115 -23.51 11.00 -20.46
CA GLU A 115 -22.87 11.88 -19.47
C GLU A 115 -21.61 11.25 -18.87
N PHE A 116 -21.64 9.95 -18.53
CA PHE A 116 -20.47 9.26 -17.96
C PHE A 116 -19.30 9.18 -18.92
N VAL A 117 -19.55 8.89 -20.20
CA VAL A 117 -18.51 8.86 -21.25
C VAL A 117 -17.93 10.24 -21.47
N LEU A 118 -18.76 11.28 -21.63
CA LEU A 118 -18.29 12.66 -21.75
C LEU A 118 -17.48 13.09 -20.53
N SER A 119 -17.91 12.70 -19.32
CA SER A 119 -17.17 13.01 -18.08
C SER A 119 -15.83 12.26 -18.00
N ALA A 120 -15.78 10.99 -18.41
CA ALA A 120 -14.55 10.23 -18.48
C ALA A 120 -13.54 10.88 -19.46
N ILE A 121 -14.02 11.29 -20.64
CA ILE A 121 -13.22 12.01 -21.64
C ILE A 121 -12.73 13.35 -21.09
N ALA A 122 -13.58 14.15 -20.46
CA ALA A 122 -13.21 15.47 -19.98
C ALA A 122 -12.09 15.44 -18.92
N TYR A 123 -12.09 14.40 -18.08
CA TYR A 123 -11.30 14.33 -16.85
C TYR A 123 -10.32 13.15 -16.79
N HIS A 124 -9.99 12.52 -17.93
CA HIS A 124 -8.95 11.48 -17.99
C HIS A 124 -7.56 12.02 -17.61
N HIS A 125 -7.36 13.33 -17.72
CA HIS A 125 -6.25 14.05 -17.07
C HIS A 125 -6.79 15.15 -16.16
N TRP A 126 -6.27 15.22 -14.94
CA TRP A 126 -6.58 16.30 -14.01
C TRP A 126 -5.37 17.20 -13.80
N ARG A 127 -5.59 18.52 -13.78
CA ARG A 127 -4.54 19.53 -13.51
C ARG A 127 -5.02 20.52 -12.46
N GLU A 128 -4.10 21.14 -11.72
CA GLU A 128 -4.44 22.07 -10.63
C GLU A 128 -5.36 23.22 -11.08
N ASN A 129 -5.16 23.74 -12.30
CA ASN A 129 -5.95 24.86 -12.84
C ASN A 129 -7.34 24.45 -13.35
N TYR A 130 -7.70 23.16 -13.37
CA TYR A 130 -8.99 22.71 -13.90
C TYR A 130 -10.16 23.28 -13.13
N PHE A 131 -10.03 23.44 -11.82
CA PHE A 131 -11.11 23.98 -10.99
C PHE A 131 -11.63 25.31 -11.52
N GLN A 132 -10.73 26.23 -11.85
CA GLN A 132 -11.08 27.57 -12.34
C GLN A 132 -11.75 27.49 -13.72
N LEU A 133 -11.23 26.65 -14.62
CA LEU A 133 -11.75 26.47 -15.98
C LEU A 133 -13.13 25.80 -16.03
N ILE A 134 -13.44 24.91 -15.08
CA ILE A 134 -14.69 24.15 -15.11
C ILE A 134 -15.79 24.73 -14.23
N SER A 135 -15.48 25.67 -13.33
CA SER A 135 -16.46 26.24 -12.38
C SER A 135 -17.01 27.59 -12.84
N ALA A 136 -16.34 28.28 -13.76
CA ALA A 136 -16.75 29.59 -14.24
C ALA A 136 -16.47 29.78 -15.73
N SER A 137 -17.09 30.80 -16.32
CA SER A 137 -16.78 31.24 -17.69
C SER A 137 -15.35 31.76 -17.78
N HIS A 138 -14.58 31.30 -18.76
CA HIS A 138 -13.21 31.74 -18.97
C HIS A 138 -13.06 32.51 -20.28
N ARG A 139 -12.42 33.68 -20.22
CA ARG A 139 -12.23 34.55 -21.39
C ARG A 139 -11.43 33.85 -22.49
N GLU A 140 -10.39 33.10 -22.13
CA GLU A 140 -9.56 32.35 -23.07
C GLU A 140 -10.36 31.31 -23.89
N VAL A 141 -11.36 30.67 -23.28
CA VAL A 141 -12.25 29.74 -23.99
C VAL A 141 -13.11 30.49 -25.01
N THR A 142 -13.61 31.67 -24.62
CA THR A 142 -14.40 32.53 -25.53
C THR A 142 -13.53 33.03 -26.69
N ASP A 143 -12.33 33.51 -26.40
CA ASP A 143 -11.36 33.99 -27.39
C ASP A 143 -10.99 32.87 -28.38
N LEU A 144 -10.74 31.64 -27.88
CA LEU A 144 -10.48 30.47 -28.71
C LEU A 144 -11.67 30.16 -29.64
N LEU A 145 -12.89 30.13 -29.09
CA LEU A 145 -14.09 29.84 -29.87
C LEU A 145 -14.36 30.92 -30.92
N ASP A 146 -14.09 32.18 -30.62
CA ASP A 146 -14.24 33.29 -31.57
C ASP A 146 -13.19 33.22 -32.70
N GLU A 147 -11.96 32.83 -32.38
CA GLU A 147 -10.89 32.66 -33.37
C GLU A 147 -11.19 31.49 -34.33
N LEU A 148 -11.74 30.39 -33.81
CA LEU A 148 -12.19 29.25 -34.60
C LEU A 148 -13.29 29.63 -35.61
N ASP A 149 -14.20 30.53 -35.25
CA ASP A 149 -15.26 31.05 -36.14
C ASP A 149 -14.70 31.98 -37.22
N ARG A 150 -13.89 32.97 -36.81
CA ARG A 150 -13.43 34.05 -37.71
C ARG A 150 -12.59 33.55 -38.87
N ALA A 151 -11.82 32.48 -38.67
CA ALA A 151 -10.88 31.97 -39.67
C ALA A 151 -11.38 30.73 -40.42
N GLY A 152 -12.65 30.30 -40.23
CA GLY A 152 -13.19 29.11 -40.90
C GLY A 152 -12.50 27.79 -40.53
N ARG A 153 -11.62 27.82 -39.53
CA ARG A 153 -10.69 26.73 -39.17
C ARG A 153 -11.40 25.50 -38.63
N LYS A 154 -12.64 25.65 -38.14
CA LYS A 154 -13.44 24.51 -37.66
C LYS A 154 -13.52 23.39 -38.69
N LYS A 155 -13.76 23.74 -39.96
CA LYS A 155 -13.85 22.76 -41.05
C LYS A 155 -12.51 22.07 -41.33
N ASP A 156 -11.40 22.82 -41.24
CA ASP A 156 -10.07 22.28 -41.45
C ASP A 156 -9.68 21.30 -40.33
N LEU A 157 -9.89 21.70 -39.07
CA LEU A 157 -9.63 20.87 -37.90
C LEU A 157 -10.51 19.62 -37.88
N GLN A 158 -11.81 19.77 -38.17
CA GLN A 158 -12.73 18.63 -38.27
C GLN A 158 -12.27 17.64 -39.34
N ARG A 159 -11.82 18.15 -40.50
CA ARG A 159 -11.32 17.31 -41.59
C ARG A 159 -10.02 16.60 -41.24
N ASN A 160 -9.08 17.30 -40.59
CA ASN A 160 -7.83 16.70 -40.10
C ASN A 160 -8.15 15.55 -39.13
N LEU A 161 -9.01 15.80 -38.14
CA LEU A 161 -9.40 14.79 -37.16
C LEU A 161 -10.15 13.61 -37.82
N GLN A 162 -11.10 13.87 -38.73
CA GLN A 162 -11.84 12.81 -39.43
C GLN A 162 -10.92 11.91 -40.25
N LYS A 163 -9.97 12.48 -41.00
CA LYS A 163 -9.01 11.70 -41.78
C LYS A 163 -8.03 10.92 -40.91
N GLU A 164 -7.61 11.51 -39.80
CA GLU A 164 -6.78 10.82 -38.80
C GLU A 164 -7.51 9.59 -38.26
N ILE A 165 -8.75 9.77 -37.78
CA ILE A 165 -9.56 8.70 -37.18
C ILE A 165 -10.05 7.67 -38.19
N GLN A 166 -10.18 8.01 -39.48
CA GLN A 166 -10.43 7.03 -40.55
C GLN A 166 -9.34 5.97 -40.66
N GLN A 167 -8.10 6.26 -40.25
CA GLN A 167 -6.99 5.29 -40.27
C GLN A 167 -7.12 4.21 -39.18
N LEU A 168 -8.05 4.33 -38.22
CA LEU A 168 -8.34 3.30 -37.22
C LEU A 168 -9.10 2.08 -37.78
N GLY A 169 -9.62 2.16 -39.02
CA GLY A 169 -10.32 1.06 -39.71
C GLY A 169 -11.85 1.23 -39.81
N ASP A 170 -12.52 0.14 -40.22
CA ASP A 170 -13.89 0.15 -40.80
C ASP A 170 -15.06 0.29 -39.79
N ASN A 171 -14.78 0.63 -38.53
CA ASN A 171 -15.83 0.79 -37.50
C ASN A 171 -16.60 2.13 -37.59
N ASN A 172 -16.33 2.92 -38.63
CA ASN A 172 -16.88 4.26 -38.84
C ASN A 172 -16.73 5.18 -37.62
N TRP A 173 -15.57 5.12 -36.94
CA TRP A 173 -15.27 5.97 -35.78
C TRP A 173 -15.29 7.46 -36.12
N HIS A 174 -14.98 7.80 -37.37
CA HIS A 174 -14.98 9.17 -37.86
C HIS A 174 -16.37 9.84 -37.85
N GLU A 175 -17.46 9.05 -37.80
CA GLU A 175 -18.84 9.55 -37.64
C GLU A 175 -19.07 10.19 -36.26
N LEU A 176 -18.24 9.87 -35.26
CA LEU A 176 -18.32 10.50 -33.94
C LEU A 176 -17.81 11.94 -33.94
N ILE A 177 -17.25 12.41 -35.05
CA ILE A 177 -16.59 13.71 -35.14
C ILE A 177 -17.51 14.74 -35.80
N ALA A 178 -18.06 15.62 -34.98
CA ALA A 178 -18.72 16.85 -35.39
C ALA A 178 -18.45 17.95 -34.36
N PHE A 179 -18.29 19.19 -34.82
CA PHE A 179 -18.12 20.31 -33.90
C PHE A 179 -19.45 20.61 -33.18
N ASN A 180 -19.43 20.60 -31.84
CA ASN A 180 -20.61 20.80 -31.00
C ASN A 180 -20.91 22.30 -30.85
N GLU A 181 -21.69 22.84 -31.80
CA GLU A 181 -22.06 24.27 -31.83
C GLU A 181 -22.93 24.68 -30.64
N GLU A 182 -23.75 23.76 -30.09
CA GLU A 182 -24.60 24.06 -28.93
C GLU A 182 -23.76 24.28 -27.67
N MET A 183 -22.80 23.37 -27.41
CA MET A 183 -21.85 23.51 -26.31
C MET A 183 -20.98 24.76 -26.48
N ALA A 184 -20.46 25.01 -27.69
CA ALA A 184 -19.67 26.20 -27.99
C ALA A 184 -20.46 27.50 -27.70
N LYS A 185 -21.73 27.57 -28.14
CA LYS A 185 -22.61 28.71 -27.87
C LYS A 185 -22.86 28.89 -26.37
N GLY A 186 -23.10 27.80 -25.64
CA GLY A 186 -23.33 27.88 -24.20
C GLY A 186 -22.08 28.33 -23.44
N LEU A 187 -20.89 27.84 -23.81
CA LEU A 187 -19.61 28.29 -23.24
C LEU A 187 -19.38 29.79 -23.46
N ARG A 188 -19.68 30.32 -24.66
CA ARG A 188 -19.64 31.78 -24.95
C ARG A 188 -20.60 32.57 -24.08
N ASN A 189 -21.78 32.01 -23.80
CA ASN A 189 -22.78 32.62 -22.92
C ASN A 189 -22.48 32.45 -21.43
N GLY A 190 -21.31 31.87 -21.09
CA GLY A 190 -20.83 31.74 -19.72
C GLY A 190 -21.28 30.47 -18.99
N ILE A 191 -21.87 29.50 -19.69
CA ILE A 191 -22.16 28.17 -19.11
C ILE A 191 -20.83 27.44 -18.90
N PRO A 192 -20.49 26.99 -17.68
CA PRO A 192 -19.20 26.37 -17.41
C PRO A 192 -19.14 24.90 -17.86
N PHE A 193 -17.92 24.35 -18.06
CA PHE A 193 -17.74 22.95 -18.47
C PHE A 193 -18.37 21.93 -17.52
N SER A 194 -18.47 22.24 -16.22
CA SER A 194 -19.12 21.37 -15.22
C SER A 194 -20.60 21.10 -15.49
N GLU A 195 -21.25 21.90 -16.35
CA GLU A 195 -22.62 21.66 -16.78
C GLU A 195 -22.72 20.59 -17.89
N TYR A 196 -21.68 20.42 -18.70
CA TYR A 196 -21.61 19.46 -19.82
C TYR A 196 -20.94 18.14 -19.43
N ALA A 197 -19.90 18.22 -18.60
CA ALA A 197 -19.17 17.07 -18.11
C ALA A 197 -19.07 17.15 -16.59
N ARG A 198 -19.36 16.04 -15.92
CA ARG A 198 -19.44 15.99 -14.47
C ARG A 198 -18.02 15.85 -13.89
N PRO A 199 -17.53 16.81 -13.10
CA PRO A 199 -16.20 16.69 -12.49
C PRO A 199 -16.19 15.53 -11.50
N PRO A 200 -15.11 14.73 -11.39
CA PRO A 200 -15.03 13.62 -10.44
C PRO A 200 -14.39 13.96 -9.07
N TYR A 201 -13.45 14.91 -8.98
CA TYR A 201 -12.67 15.14 -7.74
C TYR A 201 -13.11 16.35 -6.89
N GLN A 202 -13.75 17.35 -7.52
CA GLN A 202 -14.22 18.56 -6.86
C GLN A 202 -15.70 18.79 -7.18
N LEU A 203 -16.36 19.66 -6.42
CA LEU A 203 -17.78 19.99 -6.58
C LEU A 203 -18.73 18.81 -6.24
N TYR A 204 -18.41 18.03 -5.20
CA TYR A 204 -19.24 16.92 -4.72
C TYR A 204 -20.67 17.34 -4.31
N PHE A 205 -20.85 18.63 -4.00
CA PHE A 205 -22.11 19.25 -3.62
C PHE A 205 -23.02 19.63 -4.80
N LEU A 206 -22.59 19.46 -6.06
CA LEU A 206 -23.43 19.80 -7.22
C LEU A 206 -24.72 18.97 -7.20
N PRO A 207 -25.91 19.59 -7.39
CA PRO A 207 -27.19 18.87 -7.42
C PRO A 207 -27.21 17.73 -8.43
N LYS A 208 -26.49 17.86 -9.55
CA LYS A 208 -26.36 16.78 -10.54
C LYS A 208 -25.81 15.49 -9.92
N ARG A 209 -24.89 15.56 -8.95
CA ARG A 209 -24.35 14.40 -8.21
C ARG A 209 -25.34 13.81 -7.20
N ILE A 210 -26.31 14.60 -6.75
CA ILE A 210 -27.35 14.18 -5.81
C ILE A 210 -28.37 13.33 -6.61
N GLY A 211 -28.44 12.02 -6.34
CA GLY A 211 -29.40 11.10 -6.99
C GLY A 211 -28.82 10.13 -8.03
N ILE A 212 -27.48 9.99 -8.14
CA ILE A 212 -26.90 8.79 -8.75
C ILE A 212 -26.93 7.67 -7.71
N ASP A 213 -27.55 6.54 -8.05
CA ASP A 213 -27.47 5.33 -7.23
C ASP A 213 -26.06 4.73 -7.24
N GLU A 214 -25.76 3.90 -6.25
CA GLU A 214 -24.41 3.37 -6.06
C GLU A 214 -23.89 2.59 -7.27
N GLN A 215 -24.74 1.80 -7.92
CA GLN A 215 -24.36 1.01 -9.09
C GLN A 215 -23.93 1.90 -10.27
N LYS A 216 -24.66 2.99 -10.53
CA LYS A 216 -24.30 3.90 -11.62
C LYS A 216 -23.06 4.73 -11.31
N MET A 217 -22.81 5.04 -10.03
CA MET A 217 -21.56 5.68 -9.61
C MET A 217 -20.37 4.74 -9.87
N LYS A 218 -20.52 3.46 -9.52
CA LYS A 218 -19.54 2.40 -9.83
C LYS A 218 -19.28 2.32 -11.33
N ASP A 219 -20.33 2.27 -12.15
CA ASP A 219 -20.16 2.21 -13.60
C ASP A 219 -19.39 3.41 -14.17
N TRP A 220 -19.66 4.63 -13.69
CA TRP A 220 -18.91 5.82 -14.08
C TRP A 220 -17.41 5.71 -13.71
N ILE A 221 -17.12 5.29 -12.47
CA ILE A 221 -15.74 5.06 -12.00
C ILE A 221 -15.04 4.03 -12.87
N LEU A 222 -15.72 2.93 -13.24
CA LEU A 222 -15.16 1.91 -14.11
C LEU A 222 -14.89 2.44 -15.52
N ILE A 223 -15.82 3.21 -16.10
CA ILE A 223 -15.63 3.80 -17.44
C ILE A 223 -14.39 4.70 -17.46
N ALA A 224 -14.30 5.62 -16.51
CA ALA A 224 -13.16 6.53 -16.40
C ALA A 224 -11.86 5.79 -16.05
N GLY A 225 -11.92 4.83 -15.14
CA GLY A 225 -10.75 4.12 -14.65
C GLY A 225 -10.12 3.18 -15.67
N PHE A 226 -10.93 2.46 -16.47
CA PHE A 226 -10.41 1.63 -17.56
C PHE A 226 -9.86 2.48 -18.71
N LEU A 227 -10.49 3.62 -19.03
CA LEU A 227 -9.91 4.60 -19.96
C LEU A 227 -8.52 5.06 -19.49
N GLN A 228 -8.43 5.59 -18.27
CA GLN A 228 -7.16 6.08 -17.69
C GLN A 228 -6.11 4.98 -17.62
N ARG A 229 -6.49 3.76 -17.23
CA ARG A 229 -5.56 2.63 -17.15
C ARG A 229 -5.02 2.26 -18.52
N SER A 230 -5.87 2.15 -19.52
CA SER A 230 -5.47 1.81 -20.88
C SER A 230 -4.58 2.88 -21.50
N ASP A 231 -4.95 4.16 -21.35
CA ASP A 231 -4.18 5.29 -21.83
C ASP A 231 -2.78 5.33 -21.17
N HIS A 232 -2.72 5.22 -19.85
CA HIS A 232 -1.44 5.26 -19.12
C HIS A 232 -0.51 4.10 -19.53
N PHE A 233 -1.03 2.89 -19.73
CA PHE A 233 -0.19 1.75 -20.12
C PHE A 233 0.24 1.82 -21.58
N ALA A 234 -0.64 2.18 -22.51
CA ALA A 234 -0.26 2.40 -23.92
C ALA A 234 0.80 3.51 -24.00
N SER A 235 0.59 4.58 -23.24
CA SER A 235 1.53 5.68 -23.19
C SER A 235 2.92 5.26 -22.70
N PHE A 236 2.97 4.43 -21.66
CA PHE A 236 4.21 3.83 -21.17
C PHE A 236 4.86 2.92 -22.21
N GLY A 237 4.08 2.07 -22.88
CA GLY A 237 4.57 1.17 -23.92
C GLY A 237 5.22 1.90 -25.10
N GLU A 238 4.64 3.03 -25.51
CA GLU A 238 5.19 3.88 -26.57
C GLU A 238 6.49 4.59 -26.16
N GLU A 239 6.60 5.04 -24.90
CA GLU A 239 7.79 5.76 -24.39
C GLU A 239 8.98 4.82 -24.24
N GLU A 240 8.75 3.60 -23.74
CA GLU A 240 9.79 2.59 -23.50
C GLU A 240 10.05 1.66 -24.70
N GLY A 241 9.28 1.79 -25.79
CA GLY A 241 9.41 0.93 -26.97
C GLY A 241 8.99 -0.53 -26.73
N ILE A 242 8.02 -0.75 -25.84
CA ILE A 242 7.54 -2.07 -25.38
C ILE A 242 6.06 -2.30 -25.64
N SER A 243 5.52 -1.77 -26.74
CA SER A 243 4.08 -1.85 -27.10
C SER A 243 3.48 -3.27 -27.16
N ASN A 244 4.29 -4.32 -27.10
CA ASN A 244 3.84 -5.72 -27.08
C ASN A 244 3.62 -6.30 -25.67
N GLU A 245 4.04 -5.61 -24.61
CA GLU A 245 3.88 -6.09 -23.23
C GLU A 245 2.41 -6.26 -22.83
N GLU A 246 2.18 -7.12 -21.84
CA GLU A 246 0.83 -7.37 -21.31
C GLU A 246 0.48 -6.33 -20.22
N PRO A 247 -0.66 -5.62 -20.35
CA PRO A 247 -1.13 -4.66 -19.35
C PRO A 247 -1.60 -5.30 -18.05
N GLU A 248 -1.81 -6.62 -18.06
CA GLU A 248 -2.06 -7.43 -16.89
C GLU A 248 -1.47 -8.82 -17.12
N LEU A 249 -0.42 -9.14 -16.37
CA LEU A 249 0.20 -10.46 -16.39
C LEU A 249 -0.70 -11.48 -15.70
N SER A 250 -0.71 -12.71 -16.20
CA SER A 250 -1.57 -13.77 -15.67
C SER A 250 -1.15 -14.20 -14.26
N PRO A 251 -2.11 -14.32 -13.32
CA PRO A 251 -1.81 -14.76 -11.95
C PRO A 251 -1.24 -16.19 -11.92
N ILE A 252 -0.61 -16.55 -10.81
CA ILE A 252 -0.29 -17.94 -10.48
C ILE A 252 -1.58 -18.64 -10.05
N ASP A 253 -1.78 -19.88 -10.50
CA ASP A 253 -2.91 -20.71 -10.08
C ASP A 253 -2.76 -21.19 -8.62
N LEU A 254 -3.88 -21.64 -8.05
CA LEU A 254 -3.93 -22.09 -6.67
C LEU A 254 -3.05 -23.34 -6.45
N ASP A 255 -3.17 -24.36 -7.30
CA ASP A 255 -2.46 -25.63 -7.18
C ASP A 255 -0.93 -25.43 -7.11
N THR A 256 -0.37 -24.62 -8.03
CA THR A 256 1.06 -24.29 -8.03
C THR A 256 1.45 -23.51 -6.77
N THR A 257 0.59 -22.62 -6.28
CA THR A 257 0.83 -21.87 -5.04
C THR A 257 0.84 -22.80 -3.83
N GLU A 258 -0.09 -23.76 -3.77
CA GLU A 258 -0.15 -24.77 -2.71
C GLU A 258 1.10 -25.61 -2.64
N GLU A 259 1.58 -26.12 -3.78
CA GLU A 259 2.80 -26.93 -3.82
C GLU A 259 4.02 -26.14 -3.34
N ARG A 260 4.18 -24.89 -3.77
CA ARG A 260 5.29 -24.03 -3.31
C ARG A 260 5.19 -23.69 -1.83
N VAL A 261 3.99 -23.49 -1.30
CA VAL A 261 3.77 -23.28 0.14
C VAL A 261 4.11 -24.55 0.92
N LYS A 262 3.68 -25.74 0.46
CA LYS A 262 4.04 -27.03 1.07
C LYS A 262 5.55 -27.23 1.10
N GLU A 263 6.24 -27.02 -0.03
CA GLU A 263 7.69 -27.12 -0.13
C GLU A 263 8.40 -26.19 0.86
N LYS A 264 7.96 -24.93 0.96
CA LYS A 264 8.53 -23.95 1.88
C LYS A 264 8.34 -24.36 3.35
N ILE A 265 7.15 -24.86 3.71
CA ILE A 265 6.87 -25.33 5.07
C ILE A 265 7.72 -26.57 5.39
N ARG A 266 7.83 -27.54 4.47
CA ARG A 266 8.68 -28.75 4.62
C ARG A 266 10.17 -28.41 4.79
N LYS A 267 10.68 -27.39 4.09
CA LYS A 267 12.07 -26.92 4.28
C LYS A 267 12.32 -26.38 5.69
N LYS A 268 11.30 -25.75 6.30
CA LYS A 268 11.42 -25.13 7.63
C LYS A 268 11.21 -26.14 8.78
N PHE A 269 10.47 -27.21 8.53
CA PHE A 269 10.14 -28.21 9.53
C PHE A 269 10.34 -29.62 8.95
N THR A 270 11.33 -30.35 9.48
CA THR A 270 11.77 -31.68 8.99
C THR A 270 10.75 -32.81 9.18
N SER A 271 9.66 -32.59 9.91
CA SER A 271 8.62 -33.59 10.19
C SER A 271 7.25 -32.94 10.36
N VAL A 272 6.61 -32.54 9.27
CA VAL A 272 5.24 -32.00 9.27
C VAL A 272 4.34 -32.96 8.50
N ASP A 273 3.28 -33.40 9.16
CA ASP A 273 2.19 -34.12 8.52
C ASP A 273 1.37 -33.13 7.64
N GLU A 274 1.06 -33.50 6.41
CA GLU A 274 0.35 -32.60 5.48
C GLU A 274 -1.04 -32.21 6.00
N GLU A 275 -1.70 -33.10 6.72
CA GLU A 275 -2.99 -32.84 7.38
C GLU A 275 -2.91 -31.78 8.49
N SER A 276 -1.70 -31.42 8.94
CA SER A 276 -1.51 -30.41 9.99
C SER A 276 -1.37 -28.97 9.46
N ILE A 277 -1.25 -28.78 8.14
CA ILE A 277 -1.08 -27.45 7.52
C ILE A 277 -2.44 -26.73 7.46
N TRP A 278 -2.77 -26.03 8.53
CA TRP A 278 -4.06 -25.33 8.70
C TRP A 278 -4.40 -24.36 7.55
N GLN A 279 -3.39 -23.80 6.88
CA GLN A 279 -3.61 -22.88 5.76
C GLN A 279 -4.34 -23.57 4.59
N LEU A 280 -4.01 -24.83 4.31
CA LEU A 280 -4.61 -25.61 3.23
C LEU A 280 -6.02 -26.08 3.60
N ASP A 281 -6.24 -26.47 4.86
CA ASP A 281 -7.58 -26.82 5.34
C ASP A 281 -8.56 -25.63 5.26
N LYS A 282 -8.11 -24.44 5.68
CA LYS A 282 -8.99 -23.27 5.72
C LYS A 282 -9.25 -22.67 4.34
N ILE A 283 -8.26 -22.67 3.44
CA ILE A 283 -8.37 -21.90 2.18
C ILE A 283 -9.56 -22.36 1.32
N ASP A 284 -9.85 -23.65 1.28
CA ASP A 284 -10.95 -24.26 0.52
C ASP A 284 -12.31 -23.63 0.83
N THR A 285 -12.50 -23.17 2.07
CA THR A 285 -13.80 -22.65 2.53
C THR A 285 -13.92 -21.13 2.45
N CYS A 286 -12.80 -20.40 2.34
CA CYS A 286 -12.77 -18.95 2.53
C CYS A 286 -12.05 -18.17 1.43
N LYS A 287 -11.47 -18.84 0.41
CA LYS A 287 -10.76 -18.20 -0.71
C LYS A 287 -11.55 -17.06 -1.36
N ASP A 288 -12.87 -17.21 -1.46
CA ASP A 288 -13.72 -16.26 -2.18
C ASP A 288 -14.54 -15.34 -1.27
N LYS A 289 -14.15 -15.19 -0.02
CA LYS A 289 -14.87 -14.36 0.96
C LYS A 289 -14.02 -13.19 1.40
N ASN A 290 -14.68 -12.13 1.85
CA ASN A 290 -14.01 -11.11 2.66
C ASN A 290 -13.69 -11.72 4.01
N LEU A 291 -12.46 -11.53 4.51
CA LEU A 291 -11.98 -12.27 5.66
C LEU A 291 -11.19 -11.37 6.61
N ILE A 292 -11.47 -11.53 7.91
CA ILE A 292 -10.60 -11.10 8.99
C ILE A 292 -9.88 -12.34 9.54
N LEU A 293 -8.55 -12.35 9.45
CA LEU A 293 -7.70 -13.40 10.02
C LEU A 293 -7.00 -12.86 11.27
N ILE A 294 -7.41 -13.37 12.44
CA ILE A 294 -6.75 -13.10 13.71
C ILE A 294 -5.88 -14.29 14.06
N ALA A 295 -4.57 -14.12 13.99
CA ALA A 295 -3.61 -15.18 14.26
C ALA A 295 -2.29 -14.65 14.83
N PRO A 296 -1.62 -15.40 15.72
CA PRO A 296 -0.37 -14.94 16.31
C PRO A 296 0.74 -14.64 15.29
N THR A 297 1.76 -13.90 15.71
CA THR A 297 2.94 -13.70 14.87
C THR A 297 3.67 -15.03 14.65
N GLY A 298 4.14 -15.28 13.43
CA GLY A 298 4.78 -16.55 13.07
C GLY A 298 3.82 -17.72 12.80
N TYR A 299 2.49 -17.52 12.83
CA TYR A 299 1.49 -18.55 12.48
C TYR A 299 1.35 -18.87 10.98
N GLY A 300 2.20 -18.28 10.12
CA GLY A 300 2.12 -18.50 8.67
C GLY A 300 0.97 -17.74 8.00
N LYS A 301 0.60 -16.57 8.55
CA LYS A 301 -0.42 -15.67 7.98
C LYS A 301 -0.09 -15.26 6.55
N THR A 302 1.18 -14.99 6.27
CA THR A 302 1.64 -14.56 4.93
C THR A 302 1.44 -15.67 3.89
N GLU A 303 1.78 -16.93 4.19
CA GLU A 303 1.54 -18.07 3.30
C GLU A 303 0.05 -18.25 3.01
N PHE A 304 -0.80 -18.17 4.05
CA PHE A 304 -2.26 -18.19 3.88
C PHE A 304 -2.74 -17.05 2.97
N ALA A 305 -2.18 -15.86 3.12
CA ALA A 305 -2.54 -14.71 2.31
C ALA A 305 -2.16 -14.87 0.84
N PHE A 306 -1.04 -15.54 0.52
CA PHE A 306 -0.69 -15.87 -0.87
C PHE A 306 -1.64 -16.93 -1.46
N LEU A 307 -2.03 -17.93 -0.69
CA LEU A 307 -3.07 -18.90 -1.09
C LEU A 307 -4.43 -18.21 -1.31
N TRP A 308 -4.79 -17.27 -0.45
CA TRP A 308 -5.98 -16.45 -0.60
C TRP A 308 -5.88 -15.51 -1.80
N GLY A 309 -4.70 -14.96 -2.11
CA GLY A 309 -4.49 -14.11 -3.28
C GLY A 309 -4.45 -14.86 -4.62
N SER A 310 -4.04 -16.13 -4.65
CA SER A 310 -3.78 -16.89 -5.88
C SER A 310 -4.99 -17.01 -6.80
N GLY A 311 -4.76 -17.21 -8.10
CA GLY A 311 -5.80 -17.25 -9.13
C GLY A 311 -6.36 -15.87 -9.52
N GLU A 312 -6.11 -14.83 -8.72
CA GLU A 312 -6.54 -13.47 -9.00
C GLU A 312 -5.39 -12.47 -8.85
N LYS A 313 -5.63 -11.24 -9.33
CA LYS A 313 -4.76 -10.12 -9.03
C LYS A 313 -4.92 -9.72 -7.56
N PHE A 314 -3.82 -9.57 -6.83
CA PHE A 314 -3.84 -9.15 -5.43
C PHE A 314 -2.77 -8.10 -5.09
N PHE A 315 -3.11 -7.30 -4.09
CA PHE A 315 -2.25 -6.28 -3.51
C PHE A 315 -2.00 -6.62 -2.04
N TYR A 316 -0.74 -6.86 -1.67
CA TYR A 316 -0.34 -7.07 -0.28
C TYR A 316 0.21 -5.76 0.28
N THR A 317 -0.43 -5.25 1.32
CA THR A 317 -0.07 -3.97 1.95
C THR A 317 0.45 -4.19 3.36
N LEU A 318 1.58 -3.54 3.67
CA LEU A 318 2.17 -3.49 5.01
C LEU A 318 2.47 -2.03 5.42
N PRO A 319 2.54 -1.73 6.72
CA PRO A 319 2.86 -0.38 7.22
C PRO A 319 4.33 0.00 7.05
N LEU A 320 5.25 -0.96 7.03
CA LEU A 320 6.70 -0.71 7.12
C LEU A 320 7.43 -1.20 5.87
N ARG A 321 8.28 -0.34 5.27
CA ARG A 321 9.06 -0.66 4.06
C ARG A 321 9.92 -1.91 4.19
N ALA A 322 10.57 -2.11 5.33
CA ALA A 322 11.36 -3.32 5.59
C ALA A 322 10.48 -4.58 5.54
N ALA A 323 9.24 -4.50 6.04
CA ALA A 323 8.27 -5.59 5.97
C ALA A 323 7.79 -5.85 4.54
N VAL A 324 7.62 -4.79 3.75
CA VAL A 324 7.31 -4.87 2.32
C VAL A 324 8.42 -5.60 1.57
N ASN A 325 9.68 -5.23 1.77
CA ASN A 325 10.83 -5.87 1.12
C ASN A 325 10.94 -7.35 1.47
N GLN A 326 10.84 -7.70 2.76
CA GLN A 326 10.87 -9.10 3.18
C GLN A 326 9.69 -9.90 2.59
N THR A 327 8.49 -9.32 2.58
CA THR A 327 7.31 -9.97 2.01
C THR A 327 7.43 -10.10 0.50
N TYR A 328 8.10 -9.16 -0.17
CA TYR A 328 8.42 -9.23 -1.60
C TYR A 328 9.36 -10.39 -1.90
N THR A 329 10.46 -10.57 -1.17
CA THR A 329 11.33 -11.75 -1.34
C THR A 329 10.55 -13.06 -1.16
N ARG A 330 9.69 -13.13 -0.13
CA ARG A 330 8.82 -14.31 0.09
C ARG A 330 7.80 -14.52 -1.04
N ALA A 331 7.26 -13.44 -1.59
CA ALA A 331 6.35 -13.50 -2.73
C ALA A 331 7.08 -13.91 -4.01
N VAL A 332 8.32 -13.50 -4.23
CA VAL A 332 9.14 -13.95 -5.37
C VAL A 332 9.37 -15.47 -5.32
N GLU A 333 9.62 -16.03 -4.14
CA GLU A 333 9.77 -17.49 -3.97
C GLU A 333 8.46 -18.26 -4.25
N ILE A 334 7.31 -17.74 -3.80
CA ILE A 334 6.03 -18.45 -3.86
C ILE A 334 5.27 -18.14 -5.17
N VAL A 335 5.14 -16.88 -5.54
CA VAL A 335 4.40 -16.42 -6.73
C VAL A 335 5.29 -16.44 -7.97
N GLY A 336 6.58 -16.10 -7.84
CA GLY A 336 7.54 -15.99 -8.94
C GLY A 336 7.99 -14.55 -9.20
N LYS A 337 9.26 -14.38 -9.61
CA LYS A 337 9.88 -13.07 -9.88
C LYS A 337 9.20 -12.30 -11.02
N ASP A 338 8.78 -13.02 -12.06
CA ASP A 338 8.07 -12.51 -13.23
C ASP A 338 6.61 -12.13 -12.95
N LYS A 339 6.08 -12.50 -11.78
CA LYS A 339 4.68 -12.28 -11.37
C LYS A 339 4.53 -11.37 -10.15
N THR A 340 5.63 -10.90 -9.58
CA THR A 340 5.65 -10.11 -8.34
C THR A 340 6.20 -8.71 -8.59
N GLY A 341 5.40 -7.68 -8.29
CA GLY A 341 5.81 -6.28 -8.30
C GLY A 341 6.05 -5.73 -6.89
N LEU A 342 6.92 -4.73 -6.79
CA LEU A 342 7.25 -4.02 -5.55
C LEU A 342 6.90 -2.53 -5.68
N LEU A 343 6.15 -1.98 -4.71
CA LEU A 343 5.79 -0.55 -4.69
C LEU A 343 5.97 0.10 -3.31
N HIS A 344 6.98 0.95 -3.21
CA HIS A 344 7.14 1.96 -2.16
C HIS A 344 8.11 3.03 -2.67
N SER A 345 8.34 4.12 -1.92
CA SER A 345 9.11 5.27 -2.41
C SER A 345 10.57 4.99 -2.76
N ASP A 346 11.12 3.86 -2.32
CA ASP A 346 12.53 3.48 -2.51
C ASP A 346 12.64 2.10 -3.18
N ALA A 347 11.57 1.66 -3.85
CA ALA A 347 11.49 0.32 -4.44
C ALA A 347 12.47 0.18 -5.61
N ASP A 348 12.66 1.24 -6.37
CA ASP A 348 13.68 1.34 -7.41
C ASP A 348 15.10 1.09 -6.85
N ILE A 349 15.46 1.73 -5.75
CA ILE A 349 16.77 1.55 -5.08
C ILE A 349 16.93 0.10 -4.62
N PHE A 350 15.89 -0.47 -4.01
CA PHE A 350 15.92 -1.86 -3.54
C PHE A 350 16.11 -2.85 -4.70
N LEU A 351 15.37 -2.66 -5.81
CA LEU A 351 15.48 -3.51 -7.01
C LEU A 351 16.83 -3.37 -7.73
N LEU A 352 17.48 -2.20 -7.63
CA LEU A 352 18.81 -1.96 -8.18
C LEU A 352 19.93 -2.57 -7.31
N GLY A 353 19.74 -2.63 -5.99
CA GLY A 353 20.73 -3.15 -5.04
C GLY A 353 20.92 -4.68 -5.09
N ASP A 354 19.92 -5.43 -5.58
CA ASP A 354 19.89 -6.90 -5.63
C ASP A 354 20.73 -7.51 -6.79
N GLY A 355 21.79 -6.82 -7.22
CA GLY A 355 22.72 -7.30 -8.26
C GLY A 355 22.13 -7.39 -9.68
N GLY A 356 20.93 -6.84 -9.92
CA GLY A 356 20.29 -6.84 -11.23
C GLY A 356 20.96 -5.89 -12.23
N GLU A 357 20.94 -6.26 -13.53
CA GLU A 357 21.24 -5.31 -14.60
C GLU A 357 20.28 -4.12 -14.49
N GLY A 358 20.79 -2.91 -14.25
CA GLY A 358 19.99 -1.76 -13.82
C GLY A 358 18.78 -1.41 -14.71
N GLN A 359 18.80 -1.80 -15.99
CA GLN A 359 17.67 -1.61 -16.91
C GLN A 359 16.49 -2.57 -16.64
N ALA A 360 16.74 -3.82 -16.27
CA ALA A 360 15.69 -4.81 -15.99
C ALA A 360 14.93 -4.46 -14.70
N SER A 361 15.65 -3.97 -13.69
CA SER A 361 15.08 -3.54 -12.40
C SER A 361 14.19 -2.30 -12.53
N LEU A 362 14.57 -1.33 -13.35
CA LEU A 362 13.75 -0.14 -13.63
C LEU A 362 12.46 -0.51 -14.37
N LYS A 363 12.55 -1.35 -15.40
CA LYS A 363 11.38 -1.83 -16.15
C LYS A 363 10.38 -2.57 -15.25
N ALA A 364 10.87 -3.43 -14.33
CA ALA A 364 10.01 -4.11 -13.37
C ALA A 364 9.30 -3.12 -12.43
N TYR A 365 9.98 -2.08 -11.97
CA TYR A 365 9.36 -1.04 -11.16
C TYR A 365 8.27 -0.27 -11.92
N ASP A 366 8.52 0.10 -13.17
CA ASP A 366 7.53 0.83 -13.98
C ASP A 366 6.30 -0.03 -14.32
N LEU A 367 6.49 -1.32 -14.62
CA LEU A 367 5.39 -2.27 -14.77
C LEU A 367 4.58 -2.40 -13.47
N ALA A 368 5.22 -2.37 -12.31
CA ALA A 368 4.52 -2.34 -11.02
C ALA A 368 3.71 -1.05 -10.85
N ARG A 369 4.26 0.13 -11.22
CA ARG A 369 3.53 1.41 -11.20
C ARG A 369 2.35 1.45 -12.16
N GLN A 370 2.44 0.72 -13.27
CA GLN A 370 1.32 0.54 -14.19
C GLN A 370 0.30 -0.49 -13.71
N LEU A 371 0.53 -1.12 -12.56
CA LEU A 371 -0.30 -2.18 -11.98
C LEU A 371 -0.38 -3.41 -12.90
N ALA A 372 0.69 -3.74 -13.63
CA ALA A 372 0.69 -4.88 -14.57
C ALA A 372 0.85 -6.23 -13.87
N PHE A 373 1.66 -6.31 -12.80
CA PHE A 373 1.90 -7.57 -12.06
C PHE A 373 0.66 -8.10 -11.35
N PRO A 374 0.42 -9.42 -11.33
CA PRO A 374 -0.72 -10.01 -10.63
C PRO A 374 -0.56 -9.94 -9.11
N ALA A 375 0.66 -10.06 -8.57
CA ALA A 375 0.94 -9.85 -7.15
C ALA A 375 1.73 -8.56 -6.98
N ILE A 376 1.21 -7.60 -6.20
CA ILE A 376 1.91 -6.34 -5.90
C ILE A 376 2.08 -6.21 -4.40
N ILE A 377 3.33 -6.20 -3.94
CA ILE A 377 3.69 -6.01 -2.53
C ILE A 377 4.05 -4.55 -2.32
N SER A 378 3.39 -3.89 -1.38
CA SER A 378 3.46 -2.43 -1.26
C SER A 378 3.31 -1.91 0.16
N THR A 379 3.71 -0.66 0.38
CA THR A 379 3.29 0.07 1.59
C THR A 379 1.82 0.49 1.46
N GLY A 380 1.08 0.46 2.57
CA GLY A 380 -0.33 0.92 2.59
C GLY A 380 -0.54 2.33 2.02
N ASP A 381 0.43 3.24 2.20
CA ASP A 381 0.41 4.61 1.69
C ASP A 381 0.29 4.72 0.15
N GLN A 382 0.61 3.65 -0.59
CA GLN A 382 0.46 3.64 -2.05
C GLN A 382 -1.01 3.65 -2.47
N PHE A 383 -1.91 3.06 -1.67
CA PHE A 383 -3.29 2.81 -2.08
C PHE A 383 -4.33 3.39 -1.11
N PHE A 384 -4.08 3.39 0.20
CA PHE A 384 -5.05 3.85 1.19
C PHE A 384 -5.49 5.30 1.03
N PRO A 385 -4.62 6.27 0.65
CA PRO A 385 -5.06 7.64 0.39
C PRO A 385 -6.15 7.77 -0.68
N TYR A 386 -6.29 6.78 -1.58
CA TYR A 386 -7.36 6.78 -2.57
C TYR A 386 -8.76 6.58 -1.97
N ALA A 387 -8.89 6.23 -0.69
CA ALA A 387 -10.16 6.34 0.04
C ALA A 387 -10.73 7.76 0.02
N LEU A 388 -9.85 8.77 -0.03
CA LEU A 388 -10.21 10.19 -0.10
C LEU A 388 -10.52 10.66 -1.53
N ARG A 389 -10.46 9.76 -2.53
CA ARG A 389 -10.73 10.01 -3.95
C ARG A 389 -9.94 11.21 -4.55
N PRO A 390 -8.61 11.26 -4.37
CA PRO A 390 -7.78 12.24 -5.06
C PRO A 390 -7.79 11.99 -6.58
N PRO A 391 -7.35 12.96 -7.40
CA PRO A 391 -7.17 12.77 -8.83
C PRO A 391 -6.50 11.45 -9.22
N GLY A 392 -7.11 10.69 -10.14
CA GLY A 392 -6.63 9.37 -10.57
C GLY A 392 -7.11 8.17 -9.74
N TYR A 393 -8.01 8.38 -8.77
CA TYR A 393 -8.59 7.26 -8.01
C TYR A 393 -9.39 6.29 -8.89
N GLU A 394 -9.91 6.73 -10.04
CA GLU A 394 -10.70 5.89 -10.93
C GLU A 394 -9.87 4.74 -11.49
N LYS A 395 -8.62 5.01 -11.95
CA LYS A 395 -7.68 3.96 -12.37
C LYS A 395 -7.47 2.91 -11.26
N ILE A 396 -7.30 3.38 -10.03
CA ILE A 396 -7.10 2.51 -8.87
C ILE A 396 -8.35 1.67 -8.61
N TYR A 397 -9.52 2.30 -8.55
CA TYR A 397 -10.78 1.62 -8.23
C TYR A 397 -11.23 0.68 -9.34
N ALA A 398 -10.93 0.99 -10.62
CA ALA A 398 -11.14 0.06 -11.72
C ALA A 398 -10.32 -1.22 -11.54
N THR A 399 -9.07 -1.10 -11.10
CA THR A 399 -8.22 -2.26 -10.81
C THR A 399 -8.71 -3.03 -9.58
N PHE A 400 -9.06 -2.33 -8.50
CA PHE A 400 -9.58 -2.93 -7.27
C PHE A 400 -11.03 -3.44 -7.38
N SER A 401 -11.73 -3.20 -8.50
CA SER A 401 -13.08 -3.73 -8.72
C SER A 401 -13.13 -5.25 -8.89
N TYR A 402 -12.00 -5.87 -9.24
CA TYR A 402 -11.84 -7.31 -9.38
C TYR A 402 -10.61 -7.85 -8.63
N ALA A 403 -9.75 -6.97 -8.09
CA ALA A 403 -8.57 -7.39 -7.34
C ALA A 403 -8.89 -7.71 -5.87
N ARG A 404 -7.95 -8.43 -5.26
CA ARG A 404 -7.94 -8.81 -3.85
C ARG A 404 -7.01 -7.88 -3.06
N LEU A 405 -7.50 -7.22 -2.01
CA LEU A 405 -6.68 -6.42 -1.10
C LEU A 405 -6.32 -7.22 0.14
N ILE A 406 -5.04 -7.38 0.39
CA ILE A 406 -4.50 -7.98 1.61
C ILE A 406 -3.91 -6.85 2.46
N VAL A 407 -4.41 -6.71 3.70
CA VAL A 407 -3.93 -5.73 4.68
C VAL A 407 -3.32 -6.48 5.85
N ASP A 408 -2.02 -6.30 6.08
CA ASP A 408 -1.30 -6.91 7.19
C ASP A 408 -0.92 -5.87 8.26
N GLU A 409 -0.90 -6.32 9.51
CA GLU A 409 -0.51 -5.53 10.67
C GLU A 409 -1.31 -4.20 10.83
N VAL A 410 -2.63 -4.24 10.63
CA VAL A 410 -3.49 -3.03 10.70
C VAL A 410 -3.37 -2.26 12.03
N GLN A 411 -3.02 -2.94 13.11
CA GLN A 411 -2.82 -2.36 14.43
C GLN A 411 -1.61 -1.42 14.50
N ALA A 412 -0.67 -1.50 13.56
CA ALA A 412 0.49 -0.62 13.51
C ALA A 412 0.17 0.75 12.90
N TYR A 413 -1.01 0.93 12.29
CA TYR A 413 -1.46 2.24 11.81
C TYR A 413 -2.02 3.07 12.97
N ASP A 414 -1.74 4.37 12.93
CA ASP A 414 -2.40 5.30 13.85
C ASP A 414 -3.93 5.34 13.56
N PRO A 415 -4.77 5.78 14.53
CA PRO A 415 -6.22 5.75 14.35
C PRO A 415 -6.75 6.48 13.12
N ARG A 416 -6.09 7.55 12.65
CA ARG A 416 -6.52 8.27 11.43
C ARG A 416 -6.21 7.46 10.19
N ALA A 417 -5.00 6.90 10.11
CA ALA A 417 -4.63 6.00 9.02
C ALA A 417 -5.54 4.75 9.01
N ALA A 418 -5.81 4.13 10.16
CA ALA A 418 -6.73 3.00 10.28
C ALA A 418 -8.13 3.32 9.76
N ALA A 419 -8.67 4.51 10.04
CA ALA A 419 -9.97 4.94 9.50
C ALA A 419 -9.95 5.05 7.96
N ILE A 420 -8.85 5.54 7.38
CA ILE A 420 -8.65 5.59 5.93
C ILE A 420 -8.60 4.16 5.36
N VAL A 421 -7.90 3.23 6.03
CA VAL A 421 -7.84 1.81 5.61
C VAL A 421 -9.23 1.18 5.61
N VAL A 422 -10.01 1.35 6.68
CA VAL A 422 -11.40 0.84 6.78
C VAL A 422 -12.25 1.42 5.65
N LYS A 423 -12.16 2.73 5.41
CA LYS A 423 -12.91 3.39 4.33
C LYS A 423 -12.50 2.88 2.94
N PHE A 424 -11.22 2.60 2.75
CA PHE A 424 -10.73 2.01 1.50
C PHE A 424 -11.27 0.59 1.29
N MET A 425 -11.24 -0.26 2.31
CA MET A 425 -11.80 -1.61 2.26
C MET A 425 -13.31 -1.59 1.95
N GLU A 426 -14.07 -0.69 2.59
CA GLU A 426 -15.49 -0.47 2.28
C GLU A 426 -15.70 -0.17 0.79
N HIS A 427 -14.93 0.76 0.25
CA HIS A 427 -15.02 1.12 -1.17
C HIS A 427 -14.64 -0.04 -2.10
N ILE A 428 -13.62 -0.84 -1.77
CA ILE A 428 -13.21 -1.99 -2.57
C ILE A 428 -14.34 -3.02 -2.68
N VAL A 429 -14.97 -3.36 -1.55
CA VAL A 429 -16.10 -4.30 -1.53
C VAL A 429 -17.27 -3.77 -2.37
N ARG A 430 -17.60 -2.48 -2.25
CA ARG A 430 -18.63 -1.84 -3.09
C ARG A 430 -18.28 -1.89 -4.59
N MET A 431 -17.00 -1.74 -4.92
CA MET A 431 -16.52 -1.89 -6.31
C MET A 431 -16.51 -3.35 -6.79
N GLY A 432 -16.70 -4.34 -5.92
CA GLY A 432 -16.74 -5.77 -6.27
C GLY A 432 -15.45 -6.54 -5.98
N GLY A 433 -14.42 -5.86 -5.46
CA GLY A 433 -13.21 -6.51 -4.99
C GLY A 433 -13.43 -7.22 -3.65
N LYS A 434 -12.39 -7.91 -3.17
CA LYS A 434 -12.41 -8.62 -1.88
C LYS A 434 -11.26 -8.15 -1.01
N PHE A 435 -11.39 -8.33 0.31
CA PHE A 435 -10.28 -8.07 1.23
C PHE A 435 -9.98 -9.24 2.17
N LEU A 436 -8.70 -9.33 2.55
CA LEU A 436 -8.19 -10.11 3.67
C LEU A 436 -7.48 -9.16 4.64
N LEU A 437 -8.07 -8.93 5.79
CA LEU A 437 -7.48 -8.19 6.89
C LEU A 437 -6.83 -9.17 7.85
N MET A 438 -5.51 -9.17 7.97
CA MET A 438 -4.80 -10.06 8.88
C MET A 438 -4.08 -9.28 9.98
N THR A 439 -4.14 -9.80 11.20
CA THR A 439 -3.55 -9.13 12.36
C THR A 439 -3.30 -10.11 13.50
N ALA A 440 -2.34 -9.79 14.37
CA ALA A 440 -2.18 -10.50 15.64
C ALA A 440 -3.15 -9.98 16.71
N THR A 441 -3.51 -8.70 16.65
CA THR A 441 -4.31 -8.01 17.67
C THR A 441 -5.25 -7.03 16.99
N LEU A 442 -6.43 -7.50 16.58
CA LEU A 442 -7.42 -6.66 15.92
C LEU A 442 -7.93 -5.57 16.89
N PRO A 443 -7.77 -4.28 16.58
CA PRO A 443 -8.37 -3.24 17.40
C PRO A 443 -9.90 -3.28 17.28
N GLU A 444 -10.59 -3.32 18.41
CA GLU A 444 -12.06 -3.46 18.44
C GLU A 444 -12.80 -2.36 17.67
N PHE A 445 -12.24 -1.14 17.63
CA PHE A 445 -12.83 -0.06 16.83
C PHE A 445 -12.76 -0.37 15.32
N VAL A 446 -11.67 -0.97 14.83
CA VAL A 446 -11.53 -1.37 13.41
C VAL A 446 -12.60 -2.42 13.07
N ARG A 447 -12.78 -3.41 13.94
CA ARG A 447 -13.84 -4.43 13.78
C ARG A 447 -15.22 -3.79 13.69
N LYS A 448 -15.56 -2.91 14.64
CA LYS A 448 -16.87 -2.24 14.68
C LYS A 448 -17.14 -1.35 13.48
N GLU A 449 -16.15 -0.54 13.08
CA GLU A 449 -16.29 0.34 11.91
C GLU A 449 -16.45 -0.47 10.62
N LEU A 450 -15.76 -1.61 10.47
CA LEU A 450 -15.95 -2.51 9.33
C LEU A 450 -17.34 -3.15 9.30
N GLN A 451 -17.84 -3.63 10.44
CA GLN A 451 -19.21 -4.17 10.56
C GLN A 451 -20.25 -3.12 10.17
N GLN A 452 -20.08 -1.88 10.63
CA GLN A 452 -20.98 -0.78 10.28
C GLN A 452 -20.89 -0.40 8.80
N ALA A 453 -19.69 -0.40 8.23
CA ALA A 453 -19.46 0.04 6.85
C ALA A 453 -19.93 -0.97 5.80
N LEU A 454 -19.84 -2.26 6.11
CA LEU A 454 -20.09 -3.35 5.15
C LEU A 454 -21.46 -4.02 5.30
N GLU A 455 -22.28 -3.64 6.29
CA GLU A 455 -23.47 -4.40 6.74
C GLU A 455 -23.08 -5.76 7.38
N ASN A 456 -23.86 -6.24 8.36
CA ASN A 456 -23.56 -7.52 9.02
C ASN A 456 -23.72 -8.68 8.00
N ASP A 457 -22.82 -9.67 8.04
CA ASP A 457 -22.70 -10.87 7.15
C ASP A 457 -21.79 -10.73 5.91
N THR A 458 -21.12 -9.60 5.72
CA THR A 458 -20.35 -9.34 4.49
C THR A 458 -18.90 -9.84 4.55
N PHE A 459 -18.43 -10.26 5.73
CA PHE A 459 -17.11 -10.85 5.94
C PHE A 459 -17.14 -11.95 7.01
N GLU A 460 -16.22 -12.90 6.91
CA GLU A 460 -15.99 -13.94 7.90
C GLU A 460 -14.83 -13.57 8.82
N GLU A 461 -14.82 -14.15 10.03
CA GLU A 461 -13.71 -14.02 10.97
C GLU A 461 -13.13 -15.40 11.28
N ILE A 462 -11.84 -15.60 11.01
CA ILE A 462 -11.07 -16.75 11.46
C ILE A 462 -10.19 -16.28 12.60
N ASN A 463 -10.53 -16.70 13.82
CA ASN A 463 -9.78 -16.36 15.02
C ASN A 463 -9.07 -17.60 15.57
N LEU A 464 -7.80 -17.77 15.19
CA LEU A 464 -7.03 -18.93 15.62
C LEU A 464 -6.80 -18.94 17.13
N TYR A 465 -6.81 -17.78 17.82
CA TYR A 465 -6.72 -17.73 19.28
C TYR A 465 -7.91 -18.40 19.96
N GLU A 466 -9.10 -18.29 19.39
CA GLU A 466 -10.31 -18.92 19.92
C GLU A 466 -10.32 -20.41 19.57
N GLU A 467 -10.05 -20.75 18.32
CA GLU A 467 -10.03 -22.15 17.84
C GLU A 467 -8.99 -23.01 18.60
N LYS A 468 -7.79 -22.46 18.85
CA LYS A 468 -6.69 -23.15 19.56
C LYS A 468 -6.53 -22.66 21.00
N GLY A 469 -7.59 -22.09 21.59
CA GLY A 469 -7.52 -21.46 22.91
C GLY A 469 -7.10 -22.38 24.05
N SER A 470 -7.40 -23.69 23.96
CA SER A 470 -6.91 -24.69 24.92
C SER A 470 -5.39 -24.80 24.88
N ASP A 471 -4.81 -24.88 23.68
CA ASP A 471 -3.39 -25.10 23.48
C ASP A 471 -2.62 -23.85 23.93
N PHE A 472 -3.07 -22.66 23.52
CA PHE A 472 -2.42 -21.41 23.91
C PHE A 472 -2.39 -21.18 25.42
N LYS A 473 -3.40 -21.62 26.17
CA LYS A 473 -3.40 -21.51 27.65
C LYS A 473 -2.33 -22.38 28.31
N THR A 474 -1.89 -23.46 27.65
CA THR A 474 -0.83 -24.33 28.16
C THR A 474 0.56 -23.77 27.88
N ILE A 475 0.71 -22.94 26.85
CA ILE A 475 1.99 -22.36 26.44
C ILE A 475 2.40 -21.24 27.40
N LYS A 476 3.50 -21.44 28.13
CA LYS A 476 4.07 -20.47 29.08
C LYS A 476 5.50 -20.12 28.74
N LYS A 477 5.76 -19.72 27.49
CA LYS A 477 7.12 -19.44 26.99
C LYS A 477 7.72 -18.11 27.46
N HIS A 478 6.91 -17.20 28.01
CA HIS A 478 7.36 -15.88 28.46
C HIS A 478 7.11 -15.71 29.96
N LYS A 479 8.19 -15.52 30.71
CA LYS A 479 8.17 -15.10 32.12
C LYS A 479 8.69 -13.67 32.19
N ILE A 480 7.79 -12.75 32.52
CA ILE A 480 8.04 -11.31 32.46
C ILE A 480 8.47 -10.81 33.84
N ARG A 481 9.52 -9.99 33.90
CA ARG A 481 9.92 -9.20 35.06
C ARG A 481 9.93 -7.72 34.67
N VAL A 482 9.23 -6.89 35.43
CA VAL A 482 9.28 -5.44 35.29
C VAL A 482 10.32 -4.90 36.26
N GLU A 483 11.22 -4.04 35.80
CA GLU A 483 12.29 -3.43 36.59
C GLU A 483 12.19 -1.91 36.54
N LEU A 484 12.08 -1.30 37.72
CA LEU A 484 12.16 0.15 37.86
C LEU A 484 13.63 0.58 37.85
N ILE A 485 13.98 1.43 36.89
CA ILE A 485 15.30 2.04 36.77
C ILE A 485 15.25 3.43 37.41
N GLU A 486 16.01 3.58 38.51
CA GLU A 486 16.22 4.86 39.17
C GLU A 486 17.13 5.73 38.30
N ASN A 487 16.60 6.85 37.81
CA ASN A 487 17.30 7.73 36.90
C ASN A 487 17.18 9.20 37.32
N LYS A 488 18.16 10.03 36.97
CA LYS A 488 18.16 11.46 37.29
C LYS A 488 17.35 12.24 36.25
N GLY A 489 16.53 13.19 36.69
CA GLY A 489 15.80 14.09 35.80
C GLY A 489 15.59 15.46 36.39
N GLU A 490 16.00 16.50 35.66
CA GLU A 490 15.51 17.88 35.80
C GLU A 490 14.48 18.14 34.69
N GLU A 491 13.62 19.16 34.84
CA GLU A 491 12.44 19.44 33.98
C GLU A 491 12.72 19.40 32.46
N ASN A 492 13.96 19.58 32.00
CA ASN A 492 14.33 19.59 30.57
C ASN A 492 15.43 18.59 30.17
N LYS A 493 15.92 17.74 31.08
CA LYS A 493 16.98 16.76 30.74
C LYS A 493 16.93 15.54 31.65
N ILE A 494 16.12 14.57 31.24
CA ILE A 494 16.07 13.25 31.86
C ILE A 494 17.21 12.39 31.30
N ASP A 495 18.00 11.79 32.19
CA ASP A 495 19.00 10.78 31.83
C ASP A 495 18.33 9.42 31.77
N PHE A 496 18.35 8.76 30.61
CA PHE A 496 17.80 7.41 30.42
C PHE A 496 18.90 6.34 30.43
N SER A 497 20.13 6.70 30.76
CA SER A 497 21.23 5.76 30.66
C SER A 497 21.04 4.56 31.60
N ILE A 498 21.26 3.36 31.05
CA ILE A 498 21.11 2.12 31.81
C ILE A 498 22.26 2.00 32.83
N PRO A 499 22.00 1.68 34.10
CA PRO A 499 23.02 1.45 35.12
C PRO A 499 23.92 0.26 34.79
N ASP A 500 25.18 0.32 35.24
CA ASP A 500 26.17 -0.73 34.98
C ASP A 500 25.76 -2.11 35.54
N GLU A 501 25.01 -2.14 36.65
CA GLU A 501 24.46 -3.37 37.23
C GLU A 501 23.49 -4.06 36.27
N THR A 502 22.61 -3.29 35.61
CA THR A 502 21.65 -3.82 34.62
C THR A 502 22.38 -4.26 33.35
N LEU A 503 23.41 -3.53 32.90
CA LEU A 503 24.27 -3.95 31.79
C LEU A 503 25.01 -5.27 32.09
N ALA A 504 25.44 -5.47 33.34
CA ALA A 504 26.05 -6.72 33.77
C ALA A 504 25.08 -7.91 33.66
N GLN A 505 23.78 -7.71 33.87
CA GLN A 505 22.79 -8.77 33.66
C GLN A 505 22.71 -9.20 32.19
N ILE A 506 22.75 -8.26 31.25
CA ILE A 506 22.76 -8.53 29.80
C ILE A 506 24.00 -9.37 29.45
N LEU A 507 25.18 -8.96 29.93
CA LEU A 507 26.44 -9.68 29.69
C LEU A 507 26.42 -11.08 30.29
N ASN A 508 25.89 -11.25 31.51
CA ASN A 508 25.79 -12.56 32.16
C ASN A 508 24.90 -13.53 31.36
N GLN A 509 23.77 -13.05 30.82
CA GLN A 509 22.92 -13.85 29.95
C GLN A 509 23.67 -14.26 28.67
N ALA A 510 24.34 -13.31 28.00
CA ALA A 510 25.10 -13.61 26.80
C ALA A 510 26.26 -14.59 27.06
N ASN A 511 27.03 -14.39 28.12
CA ASN A 511 28.12 -15.28 28.53
C ASN A 511 27.67 -16.72 28.82
N SER A 512 26.39 -16.93 29.14
CA SER A 512 25.79 -18.26 29.30
C SER A 512 25.43 -18.95 27.97
N GLY A 513 25.89 -18.44 26.83
CA GLY A 513 25.64 -19.00 25.49
C GLY A 513 24.27 -18.65 24.90
N ARG A 514 23.59 -17.66 25.47
CA ARG A 514 22.24 -17.23 25.03
C ARG A 514 22.31 -16.12 24.00
N ARG A 515 21.30 -16.11 23.11
CA ARG A 515 21.01 -14.98 22.23
C ARG A 515 20.20 -13.94 22.99
N VAL A 516 20.77 -12.76 23.22
CA VAL A 516 20.17 -11.67 23.97
C VAL A 516 19.72 -10.57 23.02
N LEU A 517 18.43 -10.24 23.05
CA LEU A 517 17.84 -9.14 22.32
C LEU A 517 17.59 -7.97 23.27
N VAL A 518 18.05 -6.78 22.92
CA VAL A 518 17.84 -5.55 23.68
C VAL A 518 17.10 -4.55 22.80
N ILE A 519 15.91 -4.11 23.22
CA ILE A 519 15.09 -3.17 22.43
C ILE A 519 14.88 -1.86 23.19
N ALA A 520 15.43 -0.78 22.65
CA ALA A 520 15.25 0.58 23.14
C ALA A 520 14.22 1.34 22.29
N ASN A 521 13.50 2.28 22.89
CA ASN A 521 12.46 3.05 22.20
C ASN A 521 13.04 4.19 21.34
N THR A 522 14.29 4.57 21.55
CA THR A 522 14.95 5.63 20.77
C THR A 522 16.32 5.19 20.25
N VAL A 523 16.70 5.73 19.09
CA VAL A 523 18.00 5.47 18.47
C VAL A 523 19.15 5.89 19.39
N LYS A 524 19.02 7.04 20.06
CA LYS A 524 20.05 7.54 20.99
C LYS A 524 20.28 6.56 22.15
N GLN A 525 19.21 6.00 22.71
CA GLN A 525 19.30 5.05 23.80
C GLN A 525 19.91 3.72 23.34
N ALA A 526 19.52 3.20 22.17
CA ALA A 526 20.14 2.01 21.59
C ALA A 526 21.66 2.19 21.38
N GLN A 527 22.08 3.36 20.90
CA GLN A 527 23.49 3.71 20.73
C GLN A 527 24.25 3.81 22.06
N ASP A 528 23.65 4.42 23.09
CA ASP A 528 24.26 4.50 24.44
C ASP A 528 24.49 3.10 25.03
N ILE A 529 23.45 2.25 25.03
CA ILE A 529 23.53 0.87 25.51
C ILE A 529 24.61 0.08 24.74
N PHE A 530 24.62 0.17 23.41
CA PHE A 530 25.62 -0.51 22.58
C PHE A 530 27.04 -0.07 22.92
N ASN A 531 27.28 1.24 23.01
CA ASN A 531 28.62 1.78 23.31
C ASN A 531 29.08 1.36 24.71
N LYS A 532 28.21 1.41 25.72
CA LYS A 532 28.54 0.98 27.09
C LYS A 532 28.84 -0.51 27.17
N LEU A 533 28.00 -1.36 26.57
CA LEU A 533 28.25 -2.81 26.54
C LEU A 533 29.56 -3.13 25.81
N ARG A 534 29.80 -2.49 24.66
CA ARG A 534 31.04 -2.68 23.90
C ARG A 534 32.27 -2.27 24.71
N ASN A 535 32.20 -1.16 25.45
CA ASN A 535 33.28 -0.73 26.34
C ASN A 535 33.52 -1.71 27.48
N LEU A 536 32.46 -2.27 28.10
CA LEU A 536 32.58 -3.28 29.15
C LEU A 536 33.18 -4.59 28.61
N ILE A 537 32.78 -5.02 27.41
CA ILE A 537 33.32 -6.20 26.73
C ILE A 537 34.81 -5.99 26.42
N ASN A 538 35.18 -4.83 25.89
CA ASN A 538 36.57 -4.52 25.52
C ASN A 538 37.52 -4.43 26.72
N LYS A 539 37.02 -4.06 27.91
CA LYS A 539 37.80 -4.05 29.15
C LYS A 539 38.18 -5.46 29.64
N ASN A 540 37.48 -6.49 29.17
CA ASN A 540 37.77 -7.88 29.52
C ASN A 540 38.46 -8.57 28.34
N GLU A 541 39.78 -8.76 28.43
CA GLU A 541 40.59 -9.28 27.31
C GLU A 541 40.17 -10.69 26.86
N ASP A 542 39.65 -11.51 27.77
CA ASP A 542 39.24 -12.90 27.51
C ASP A 542 37.75 -13.04 27.15
N SER A 543 37.03 -11.94 26.93
CA SER A 543 35.60 -11.99 26.61
C SER A 543 35.34 -12.62 25.24
N ASN A 544 34.55 -13.71 25.23
CA ASN A 544 34.06 -14.38 24.02
C ASN A 544 33.00 -13.56 23.24
N LEU A 545 32.64 -12.37 23.71
CA LEU A 545 31.62 -11.50 23.13
C LEU A 545 32.17 -10.37 22.23
N LYS A 546 33.50 -10.22 22.09
CA LYS A 546 34.13 -9.06 21.40
C LYS A 546 33.58 -8.76 20.01
N ASP A 547 33.24 -9.80 19.24
CA ASP A 547 32.66 -9.68 17.89
C ASP A 547 31.23 -10.23 17.80
N LYS A 548 30.56 -10.39 18.94
CA LYS A 548 29.21 -10.97 19.04
C LYS A 548 28.18 -9.97 19.59
N ILE A 549 28.38 -8.70 19.26
CA ILE A 549 27.49 -7.59 19.62
C ILE A 549 27.17 -6.74 18.39
N TRP A 550 25.87 -6.51 18.14
CA TRP A 550 25.39 -5.76 16.98
C TRP A 550 24.40 -4.66 17.38
N LEU A 551 24.31 -3.64 16.52
CA LEU A 551 23.37 -2.53 16.63
C LEU A 551 22.54 -2.43 15.34
N LEU A 552 21.22 -2.35 15.48
CA LEU A 552 20.30 -2.18 14.36
C LEU A 552 19.23 -1.10 14.62
N HIS A 553 19.17 -0.09 13.76
CA HIS A 553 18.20 1.00 13.86
C HIS A 553 18.01 1.68 12.50
N SER A 554 17.01 2.56 12.36
CA SER A 554 16.69 3.21 11.09
C SER A 554 17.72 4.23 10.58
N ARG A 555 18.62 4.76 11.43
CA ARG A 555 19.62 5.79 11.05
C ARG A 555 20.94 5.22 10.49
N PHE A 556 20.87 4.23 9.62
CA PHE A 556 22.01 3.76 8.82
C PHE A 556 21.84 4.18 7.36
N THR A 557 22.93 4.25 6.58
CA THR A 557 22.80 4.30 5.12
C THR A 557 22.12 3.01 4.63
N TRP A 558 21.52 3.02 3.44
CA TRP A 558 20.83 1.84 2.93
C TRP A 558 21.75 0.62 2.85
N ASN A 559 22.96 0.79 2.29
CA ASN A 559 23.97 -0.28 2.20
C ASN A 559 24.35 -0.81 3.59
N ASP A 560 24.70 0.08 4.53
CA ASP A 560 25.11 -0.34 5.89
C ASP A 560 23.97 -1.08 6.62
N ARG A 561 22.73 -0.65 6.38
CA ARG A 561 21.55 -1.28 6.97
C ARG A 561 21.33 -2.67 6.38
N HIS A 562 21.38 -2.80 5.06
CA HIS A 562 21.18 -4.05 4.36
C HIS A 562 22.22 -5.10 4.80
N GLU A 563 23.51 -4.73 4.83
CA GLU A 563 24.58 -5.62 5.30
C GLU A 563 24.38 -6.08 6.74
N ARG A 564 23.90 -5.18 7.62
CA ARG A 564 23.58 -5.54 9.01
C ARG A 564 22.38 -6.46 9.11
N GLU A 565 21.30 -6.18 8.38
CA GLU A 565 20.10 -7.02 8.38
C GLU A 565 20.43 -8.42 7.87
N LYS A 566 21.25 -8.53 6.81
CA LYS A 566 21.79 -9.77 6.27
C LYS A 566 22.68 -10.53 7.27
N LEU A 567 23.61 -9.85 7.94
CA LEU A 567 24.44 -10.47 8.99
C LEU A 567 23.59 -11.00 10.16
N ILE A 568 22.50 -10.29 10.51
CA ILE A 568 21.63 -10.64 11.64
C ILE A 568 20.67 -11.77 11.27
N CYS A 569 19.98 -11.68 10.13
CA CYS A 569 18.92 -12.61 9.75
C CYS A 569 19.42 -13.79 8.91
N GLY A 570 20.53 -13.60 8.21
CA GLY A 570 21.02 -14.47 7.16
C GLY A 570 20.45 -14.10 5.79
N ASP A 571 21.03 -14.68 4.77
CA ASP A 571 20.60 -14.57 3.38
C ASP A 571 20.75 -15.94 2.72
N GLU A 572 19.65 -16.48 2.20
CA GLU A 572 19.67 -17.80 1.55
C GLU A 572 20.26 -17.75 0.14
N ILE A 573 20.14 -16.62 -0.56
CA ILE A 573 20.63 -16.43 -1.92
C ILE A 573 22.16 -16.31 -1.90
N GLU A 574 22.68 -15.56 -0.93
CA GLU A 574 24.11 -15.36 -0.77
C GLU A 574 24.76 -16.37 0.21
N GLU A 575 24.01 -17.39 0.63
CA GLU A 575 24.46 -18.45 1.54
C GLU A 575 25.08 -17.94 2.86
N VAL A 576 24.57 -16.81 3.36
CA VAL A 576 25.01 -16.20 4.62
C VAL A 576 24.18 -16.74 5.78
N GLU A 577 24.84 -17.40 6.73
CA GLU A 577 24.19 -17.81 7.97
C GLU A 577 24.05 -16.63 8.95
N GLY A 578 22.81 -16.27 9.29
CA GLY A 578 22.51 -15.15 10.18
C GLY A 578 22.83 -15.43 11.65
N GLU A 579 23.40 -14.44 12.34
CA GLU A 579 23.75 -14.54 13.76
C GLU A 579 22.51 -14.66 14.68
N PHE A 580 21.34 -14.22 14.23
CA PHE A 580 20.06 -14.39 14.92
C PHE A 580 19.03 -15.17 14.09
N LYS A 581 19.49 -15.95 13.09
CA LYS A 581 18.63 -16.75 12.20
C LYS A 581 17.61 -17.58 12.98
N ASN A 582 16.37 -17.60 12.50
CA ASN A 582 15.29 -18.43 13.03
C ASN A 582 15.11 -19.70 12.15
N PRO A 583 15.19 -20.92 12.71
CA PRO A 583 15.37 -21.25 14.13
C PRO A 583 16.83 -21.21 14.61
N LYS A 584 17.05 -20.97 15.91
CA LYS A 584 18.36 -21.17 16.56
C LYS A 584 18.78 -22.65 16.47
N SER A 585 20.03 -22.91 16.08
CA SER A 585 20.59 -24.26 16.05
C SER A 585 20.66 -24.89 17.45
N PRO A 586 20.22 -26.15 17.65
CA PRO A 586 20.28 -26.81 18.96
C PRO A 586 21.69 -26.91 19.56
N ASN A 587 22.72 -26.91 18.70
CA ASN A 587 24.12 -27.03 19.12
C ASN A 587 24.80 -25.68 19.36
N GLU A 588 24.09 -24.56 19.18
CA GLU A 588 24.67 -23.24 19.39
C GLU A 588 24.81 -22.92 20.88
N GLN A 589 26.06 -22.80 21.32
CA GLN A 589 26.46 -22.46 22.69
C GLN A 589 27.14 -21.08 22.78
N VAL A 590 27.14 -20.31 21.69
CA VAL A 590 27.85 -19.03 21.60
C VAL A 590 26.90 -17.90 21.99
N GLY A 591 27.37 -17.06 22.93
CA GLY A 591 26.66 -15.86 23.36
C GLY A 591 26.58 -14.81 22.26
N ARG A 592 25.41 -14.18 22.10
CA ARG A 592 25.17 -13.15 21.08
C ARG A 592 24.33 -12.03 21.66
N ILE A 593 24.62 -10.77 21.31
CA ILE A 593 23.85 -9.60 21.76
C ILE A 593 23.42 -8.77 20.54
N LEU A 594 22.12 -8.59 20.36
CA LEU A 594 21.57 -7.64 19.39
C LEU A 594 20.88 -6.51 20.13
N ILE A 595 21.39 -5.28 19.95
CA ILE A 595 20.73 -4.07 20.40
C ILE A 595 19.99 -3.45 19.21
N ALA A 596 18.71 -3.18 19.38
CA ALA A 596 17.87 -2.63 18.32
C ALA A 596 16.86 -1.59 18.82
N THR A 597 16.25 -0.89 17.87
CA THR A 597 15.01 -0.12 18.11
C THR A 597 13.79 -0.92 17.63
N GLN A 598 12.65 -0.26 17.43
CA GLN A 598 11.41 -0.86 16.91
C GLN A 598 11.54 -1.55 15.54
N VAL A 599 12.68 -1.40 14.86
CA VAL A 599 12.96 -2.06 13.57
C VAL A 599 12.90 -3.60 13.64
N VAL A 600 13.03 -4.20 14.83
CA VAL A 600 12.85 -5.65 15.05
C VAL A 600 11.41 -6.06 15.39
N GLU A 601 10.51 -5.11 15.67
CA GLU A 601 9.10 -5.40 15.99
C GLU A 601 8.36 -5.95 14.78
N ALA A 602 8.69 -5.45 13.59
CA ALA A 602 8.18 -5.93 12.32
C ALA A 602 9.33 -6.47 11.46
N SER A 603 9.03 -7.35 10.51
CA SER A 603 9.90 -7.67 9.35
C SER A 603 11.24 -8.38 9.54
N LEU A 604 11.69 -8.72 10.76
CA LEU A 604 12.93 -9.49 10.93
C LEU A 604 12.63 -10.88 11.51
N ASP A 605 12.95 -11.95 10.76
CA ASP A 605 12.73 -13.34 11.21
C ASP A 605 13.87 -13.80 12.14
N ILE A 606 14.00 -13.13 13.29
CA ILE A 606 15.02 -13.41 14.31
C ILE A 606 14.50 -14.25 15.47
N ASP A 607 15.38 -15.08 16.03
CA ASP A 607 15.11 -15.89 17.22
C ASP A 607 16.11 -15.59 18.35
N ALA A 608 15.60 -15.14 19.50
CA ALA A 608 16.36 -14.81 20.70
C ALA A 608 15.90 -15.68 21.90
N ASP A 609 16.77 -15.83 22.90
CA ASP A 609 16.46 -16.59 24.13
C ASP A 609 15.93 -15.66 25.24
N VAL A 610 16.46 -14.44 25.31
CA VAL A 610 16.12 -13.45 26.35
C VAL A 610 15.91 -12.08 25.72
N LEU A 611 14.89 -11.36 26.18
CA LEU A 611 14.59 -9.98 25.80
C LEU A 611 14.79 -9.05 26.98
N PHE A 612 15.56 -7.99 26.77
CA PHE A 612 15.57 -6.78 27.59
C PHE A 612 14.94 -5.65 26.80
N THR A 613 13.99 -4.93 27.36
CA THR A 613 13.32 -3.89 26.58
C THR A 613 12.79 -2.75 27.43
N GLU A 614 12.80 -1.53 26.92
CA GLU A 614 12.03 -0.45 27.51
C GLU A 614 10.52 -0.75 27.46
N ILE A 615 9.77 -0.25 28.43
CA ILE A 615 8.31 -0.30 28.43
C ILE A 615 7.75 0.35 27.15
N ALA A 616 6.71 -0.26 26.60
CA ALA A 616 6.01 0.19 25.40
C ALA A 616 4.51 -0.12 25.55
N PRO A 617 3.65 0.38 24.63
CA PRO A 617 2.28 -0.13 24.50
C PRO A 617 2.24 -1.66 24.41
N LEU A 618 1.19 -2.27 24.96
CA LEU A 618 1.12 -3.72 25.18
C LEU A 618 1.23 -4.53 23.88
N ASP A 619 0.62 -4.04 22.81
CA ASP A 619 0.71 -4.58 21.45
C ASP A 619 2.16 -4.59 20.93
N ALA A 620 2.88 -3.48 21.06
CA ALA A 620 4.31 -3.42 20.72
C ALA A 620 5.13 -4.39 21.57
N LEU A 621 4.87 -4.48 22.88
CA LEU A 621 5.55 -5.45 23.75
C LEU A 621 5.28 -6.90 23.32
N VAL A 622 4.06 -7.24 22.94
CA VAL A 622 3.71 -8.57 22.40
C VAL A 622 4.47 -8.86 21.11
N GLN A 623 4.63 -7.88 20.21
CA GLN A 623 5.46 -8.03 19.01
C GLN A 623 6.93 -8.26 19.34
N ARG A 624 7.50 -7.53 20.32
CA ARG A 624 8.87 -7.74 20.82
C ARG A 624 9.05 -9.14 21.41
N MET A 625 8.10 -9.58 22.25
CA MET A 625 8.09 -10.93 22.84
C MET A 625 7.95 -12.03 21.79
N GLY A 626 7.33 -11.74 20.64
CA GLY A 626 7.25 -12.64 19.48
C GLY A 626 8.59 -12.97 18.81
N ARG A 627 9.68 -12.32 19.23
CA ARG A 627 11.07 -12.64 18.81
C ARG A 627 11.80 -13.54 19.82
N VAL A 628 11.22 -13.77 20.99
CA VAL A 628 11.78 -14.63 22.05
C VAL A 628 11.21 -16.04 21.91
N LEU A 629 12.11 -17.03 21.85
CA LEU A 629 11.77 -18.44 21.68
C LEU A 629 10.88 -18.64 20.44
N ARG A 630 11.23 -17.94 19.36
CA ARG A 630 10.44 -17.89 18.12
C ARG A 630 10.50 -19.21 17.35
N ARG A 631 11.60 -19.97 17.50
CA ARG A 631 11.73 -21.34 17.00
C ARG A 631 10.59 -22.26 17.45
N TYR A 632 10.04 -22.02 18.65
CA TYR A 632 8.87 -22.73 19.17
C TYR A 632 7.61 -22.04 18.68
N GLY A 633 7.28 -22.41 17.46
CA GLY A 633 6.17 -21.88 16.71
C GLY A 633 4.83 -22.58 16.99
N PRO A 634 3.81 -22.21 16.20
CA PRO A 634 2.45 -22.73 16.23
C PRO A 634 2.32 -24.25 16.20
N MET A 635 3.18 -24.83 15.37
CA MET A 635 3.19 -26.25 15.01
C MET A 635 4.01 -27.06 16.01
N THR A 636 4.66 -26.38 16.97
CA THR A 636 5.37 -27.07 18.04
C THR A 636 4.35 -27.58 19.04
N PRO A 637 4.34 -28.89 19.34
CA PRO A 637 3.52 -29.44 20.40
C PRO A 637 3.74 -28.67 21.72
N PRO A 638 2.69 -28.29 22.47
CA PRO A 638 2.84 -27.46 23.67
C PRO A 638 3.78 -28.04 24.74
N ASN A 639 3.91 -29.36 24.79
CA ASN A 639 4.83 -30.09 25.68
C ASN A 639 6.31 -29.95 25.31
N GLU A 640 6.63 -29.59 24.06
CA GLU A 640 8.01 -29.34 23.61
C GLU A 640 8.45 -27.89 23.81
N ILE A 641 7.51 -26.99 24.14
CA ILE A 641 7.81 -25.57 24.35
C ILE A 641 8.38 -25.38 25.76
N PRO A 642 9.61 -24.84 25.90
CA PRO A 642 10.23 -24.69 27.20
C PRO A 642 9.50 -23.64 28.05
N VAL A 643 9.23 -24.01 29.30
CA VAL A 643 8.76 -23.07 30.33
C VAL A 643 9.99 -22.54 31.06
N PRO A 644 10.30 -21.23 30.95
CA PRO A 644 11.51 -20.68 31.53
C PRO A 644 11.42 -20.64 33.07
N SER A 645 12.45 -21.18 33.74
CA SER A 645 12.61 -21.11 35.21
C SER A 645 12.77 -19.68 35.68
N ASP A 646 13.56 -18.89 34.96
CA ASP A 646 13.90 -17.51 35.23
C ASP A 646 13.20 -16.56 34.26
N PRO A 647 13.03 -15.27 34.61
CA PRO A 647 12.51 -14.29 33.68
C PRO A 647 13.34 -14.24 32.40
N ASN A 648 12.70 -14.44 31.25
CA ASN A 648 13.30 -14.32 29.92
C ASN A 648 12.81 -13.08 29.16
N VAL A 649 11.90 -12.30 29.76
CA VAL A 649 11.48 -10.99 29.27
C VAL A 649 11.63 -10.00 30.43
N ILE A 650 12.57 -9.07 30.30
CA ILE A 650 12.86 -8.02 31.28
C ILE A 650 12.40 -6.69 30.67
N VAL A 651 11.48 -6.01 31.36
CA VAL A 651 10.88 -4.75 30.91
C VAL A 651 11.35 -3.62 31.82
N TRP A 652 12.10 -2.67 31.28
CA TRP A 652 12.60 -1.50 31.99
C TRP A 652 11.58 -0.37 31.99
N VAL A 653 11.31 0.17 33.16
CA VAL A 653 10.50 1.37 33.39
C VAL A 653 11.38 2.38 34.08
N PHE A 654 11.54 3.57 33.50
CA PHE A 654 12.32 4.63 34.14
C PHE A 654 11.43 5.43 35.09
N ARG A 655 11.92 5.67 36.31
CA ARG A 655 11.19 6.44 37.33
C ARG A 655 10.78 7.81 36.83
N ASN A 656 11.71 8.50 36.16
CA ASN A 656 11.46 9.76 35.50
C ASN A 656 11.24 9.51 34.00
N GLY A 657 10.05 9.86 33.50
CA GLY A 657 9.72 9.86 32.08
C GLY A 657 9.26 8.54 31.47
N LEU A 658 9.14 7.44 32.25
CA LEU A 658 8.75 6.07 31.86
C LEU A 658 9.69 5.36 30.88
N GLN A 659 10.06 6.02 29.80
CA GLN A 659 10.82 5.51 28.66
C GLN A 659 11.48 6.65 27.88
N SER A 660 12.55 6.34 27.15
CA SER A 660 13.45 7.32 26.53
C SER A 660 12.81 8.24 25.49
N GLY A 661 11.67 7.84 24.93
CA GLY A 661 10.87 8.60 23.97
C GLY A 661 9.93 9.64 24.58
N GLN A 662 9.72 9.67 25.90
CA GLN A 662 9.03 10.75 26.63
C GLN A 662 7.69 11.24 26.02
N GLY A 663 6.80 10.35 25.59
CA GLY A 663 5.52 10.75 24.97
C GLY A 663 5.59 11.03 23.46
N HIS A 664 6.78 11.24 22.89
CA HIS A 664 6.95 11.51 21.46
C HIS A 664 6.94 10.25 20.60
N VAL A 665 7.41 9.12 21.17
CA VAL A 665 7.41 7.82 20.50
C VAL A 665 6.09 7.08 20.75
N TYR A 666 5.65 7.04 22.00
CA TYR A 666 4.40 6.40 22.42
C TYR A 666 3.66 7.32 23.37
N ASP A 667 2.32 7.32 23.29
CA ASP A 667 1.48 8.04 24.24
C ASP A 667 1.71 7.52 25.68
N ASN A 668 1.99 8.42 26.61
CA ASN A 668 2.26 8.05 28.00
C ASN A 668 1.05 7.35 28.64
N GLY A 669 -0.17 7.68 28.22
CA GLY A 669 -1.37 7.00 28.69
C GLY A 669 -1.37 5.51 28.34
N LEU A 670 -1.05 5.17 27.09
CA LEU A 670 -0.93 3.77 26.65
C LEU A 670 0.16 3.02 27.42
N VAL A 671 1.32 3.65 27.65
CA VAL A 671 2.44 3.04 28.41
C VAL A 671 2.05 2.77 29.86
N LEU A 672 1.39 3.72 30.53
CA LEU A 672 0.88 3.54 31.89
C LEU A 672 -0.18 2.44 31.96
N LEU A 673 -1.02 2.31 30.92
CA LEU A 673 -1.98 1.22 30.80
C LEU A 673 -1.30 -0.14 30.77
N THR A 674 -0.22 -0.25 29.97
CA THR A 674 0.59 -1.47 29.93
C THR A 674 1.15 -1.80 31.30
N LEU A 675 1.69 -0.80 32.02
CA LEU A 675 2.26 -1.02 33.34
C LEU A 675 1.20 -1.55 34.32
N LYS A 676 0.00 -0.95 34.33
CA LYS A 676 -1.14 -1.41 35.15
C LYS A 676 -1.53 -2.85 34.83
N LEU A 677 -1.65 -3.18 33.55
CA LEU A 677 -1.97 -4.54 33.08
C LEU A 677 -0.89 -5.57 33.44
N LEU A 678 0.38 -5.18 33.48
CA LEU A 678 1.46 -6.06 33.93
C LEU A 678 1.46 -6.25 35.45
N GLY A 679 1.06 -5.21 36.22
CA GLY A 679 0.96 -5.24 37.68
C GLY A 679 -0.24 -6.02 38.23
N ASP A 680 -1.40 -5.98 37.55
CA ASP A 680 -2.66 -6.57 38.03
C ASP A 680 -2.74 -8.12 38.00
N LYS A 681 -1.62 -8.83 37.81
CA LYS A 681 -1.62 -10.29 37.69
C LYS A 681 -1.86 -11.00 39.03
N GLY A 682 -3.15 -11.25 39.31
CA GLY A 682 -3.68 -12.13 40.34
C GLY A 682 -5.21 -12.25 40.37
N THR A 683 -5.95 -11.36 39.71
CA THR A 683 -7.42 -11.41 39.68
C THR A 683 -7.92 -11.63 38.26
N THR A 684 -8.77 -12.64 38.07
CA THR A 684 -9.44 -13.00 36.81
C THR A 684 -10.48 -11.96 36.34
N GLN A 685 -10.60 -10.83 37.04
CA GLN A 685 -11.34 -9.65 36.61
C GLN A 685 -10.33 -8.64 36.07
N CYS A 686 -9.97 -8.76 34.80
CA CYS A 686 -9.33 -7.66 34.07
C CYS A 686 -10.34 -6.51 34.13
N SER A 687 -10.08 -5.48 34.94
CA SER A 687 -11.11 -4.52 35.33
C SER A 687 -11.80 -3.91 34.10
N ASP A 688 -13.11 -4.03 34.01
CA ASP A 688 -13.94 -3.56 32.89
C ASP A 688 -13.86 -2.03 32.65
N ASN A 689 -13.04 -1.30 33.44
CA ASN A 689 -12.90 0.15 33.38
C ASN A 689 -11.45 0.67 33.39
N ILE A 690 -10.52 -0.04 32.74
CA ILE A 690 -9.11 0.37 32.57
C ILE A 690 -8.98 1.77 31.91
N LYS A 691 -9.85 2.11 30.95
CA LYS A 691 -9.90 3.46 30.35
C LYS A 691 -10.40 4.52 31.34
N GLY A 692 -11.34 4.16 32.22
CA GLY A 692 -11.79 5.03 33.30
C GLY A 692 -10.71 5.24 34.36
N TRP A 693 -9.90 4.22 34.67
CA TRP A 693 -8.77 4.32 35.60
C TRP A 693 -7.79 5.40 35.15
N ILE A 694 -7.32 5.37 33.91
CA ILE A 694 -6.37 6.39 33.45
C ILE A 694 -6.98 7.78 33.32
N GLY A 695 -8.26 7.87 32.92
CA GLY A 695 -9.01 9.13 32.87
C GLY A 695 -9.21 9.74 34.26
N GLN A 696 -9.41 8.91 35.29
CA GLN A 696 -9.47 9.35 36.68
C GLN A 696 -8.11 9.86 37.16
N LYS A 697 -7.03 9.12 36.89
CA LYS A 697 -5.67 9.55 37.29
C LYS A 697 -5.25 10.86 36.64
N LYS A 698 -5.54 11.06 35.35
CA LYS A 698 -5.31 12.33 34.65
C LYS A 698 -6.04 13.50 35.32
N LYS A 699 -7.29 13.29 35.76
CA LYS A 699 -8.04 14.31 36.52
C LYS A 699 -7.41 14.57 37.89
N GLU A 700 -6.98 13.53 38.61
CA GLU A 700 -6.32 13.64 39.93
C GLU A 700 -5.01 14.44 39.84
N THR A 701 -4.26 14.30 38.74
CA THR A 701 -2.99 15.00 38.53
C THR A 701 -3.11 16.32 37.77
N LYS A 702 -4.32 16.76 37.41
CA LYS A 702 -4.57 17.96 36.59
C LYS A 702 -3.80 17.95 35.26
N ASP A 703 -3.71 16.78 34.63
CA ASP A 703 -2.95 16.53 33.40
C ASP A 703 -1.44 16.80 33.50
N ASP A 704 -0.89 16.93 34.72
CA ASP A 704 0.56 16.95 34.95
C ASP A 704 1.13 15.54 34.71
N VAL A 705 1.92 15.42 33.64
CA VAL A 705 2.49 14.14 33.20
C VAL A 705 3.50 13.59 34.21
N GLY A 706 4.32 14.45 34.83
CA GLY A 706 5.32 14.02 35.80
C GLY A 706 4.66 13.43 37.05
N ARG A 707 3.67 14.13 37.60
CA ARG A 707 2.89 13.66 38.76
C ARG A 707 2.09 12.40 38.44
N LEU A 708 1.52 12.30 37.23
CA LEU A 708 0.81 11.12 36.79
C LEU A 708 1.71 9.88 36.79
N ILE A 709 2.91 10.03 36.23
CA ILE A 709 3.91 8.96 36.18
C ILE A 709 4.30 8.53 37.60
N SER A 710 4.68 9.48 38.46
CA SER A 710 5.06 9.16 39.84
C SER A 710 3.94 8.46 40.59
N LEU A 711 2.70 8.95 40.49
CA LEU A 711 1.55 8.38 41.18
C LEU A 711 1.22 6.96 40.72
N VAL A 712 1.34 6.67 39.42
CA VAL A 712 1.10 5.32 38.89
C VAL A 712 2.22 4.36 39.27
N ILE A 713 3.48 4.80 39.21
CA ILE A 713 4.63 3.98 39.63
C ILE A 713 4.56 3.67 41.12
N GLU A 714 4.06 4.58 41.95
CA GLU A 714 3.87 4.33 43.39
C GLU A 714 2.69 3.38 43.69
N GLU A 715 1.68 3.32 42.81
CA GLU A 715 0.51 2.45 42.97
C GLU A 715 0.78 0.98 42.58
N ILE A 716 1.70 0.74 41.64
CA ILE A 716 2.01 -0.58 41.05
C ILE A 716 3.27 -1.16 41.69
#